data_AF-A0A419J4G0-F1
#
_entry.id   AF-A0A419J4G0-F1
#
_cell.length_a   1.000
_cell.length_b   1.000
_cell.length_c   1.000
_cell.angle_alpha   90.00
_cell.angle_beta   90.00
_cell.angle_gamma   90.00
#
_symmetry.space_group_name_H-M   'P 1'
#
loop_
_entity.id
_entity.type
_entity.pdbx_description
1 polymer ?
#
loop_
_entity_poly.entity_id
_entity_poly.type
_entity_poly.pdbx_seq_one_letter_code
_entity_poly.pdbx_strand_id
1 'polypeptide(L)'
;MSVVRRDLKIDKRVVKQLSESAIKKDPVQALVELITNSDDSYRRLESHGLTTTGNIVVEVVRKHKNSIFSLIDQAEGFDDQTMDERVGGFGTNTSGLTKGLNVRGFFGRGLKEAILGLGNGSVSSVRDGYQYICSLNEEAFYEREDAVKLNKELKKKLADEFGIDKNGTVITISVTKDGVNIPQIDNLTYQLARYFSLRDITSSKKRSVYLIEKDEKGRSKKNPIRLEYQIPLGKEVLNKKGISLENYSSAEVDLQIFKATDLLTQDGPCREGGILIKGKTAIHDVTLFGYEDNPYAQKIFGYVKCKYIDELMKKEEPILSDRRDGLDWHHPLCKALRDVVTKELKPIVDEIKREEESQKKLVENEKTRQRFLTAIEKINQIALQELGAEGEGRSKEKEGKPSTPPPNGFDFIPEYYQIIAGNRATLTLKVVVPWVIPSGSIINVETDSDDIRIENKIFTVKEEEAVDGVVVLNPKIYGKRVGTEAIITARTKDFKAEALIKVVAAIDKKNKHKERKGKTKEGLFNDIKYDPALGPKVRHYFDKEASIIKISSKHPSVEVYLGPNGEGQDALHCQVLVAELVTDAVCRELARRKAETGRLPILGEYMDAVNREHYRLINEYAHIIHQYLVAPEGRRKK
;
A
#
# COMPACT_ATOMS: atom_id res chain seq x y z
N MET A 1 -49.68 16.91 -9.49
CA MET A 1 -48.26 16.94 -9.09
C MET A 1 -47.56 17.89 -10.05
N SER A 2 -47.10 19.02 -9.55
CA SER A 2 -46.34 20.00 -10.31
C SER A 2 -44.89 19.59 -10.30
N VAL A 3 -44.38 19.11 -11.43
CA VAL A 3 -42.96 18.74 -11.54
C VAL A 3 -42.17 19.97 -11.97
N VAL A 4 -41.11 20.32 -11.22
CA VAL A 4 -40.18 21.37 -11.65
C VAL A 4 -39.21 20.75 -12.65
N ARG A 5 -39.19 21.29 -13.87
CA ARG A 5 -38.32 20.83 -14.97
C ARG A 5 -37.63 22.00 -15.63
N ARG A 6 -36.30 21.95 -15.71
CA ARG A 6 -35.51 22.99 -16.39
C ARG A 6 -34.11 22.49 -16.74
N ASP A 7 -33.51 23.10 -17.75
CA ASP A 7 -32.06 23.02 -17.94
C ASP A 7 -31.34 23.69 -16.76
N LEU A 8 -30.11 23.24 -16.48
CA LEU A 8 -29.21 24.03 -15.65
C LEU A 8 -29.05 25.43 -16.26
N LYS A 9 -29.04 26.47 -15.42
CA LYS A 9 -29.02 27.89 -15.83
C LYS A 9 -27.69 28.35 -16.48
N ILE A 10 -26.99 27.48 -17.21
CA ILE A 10 -25.73 27.73 -17.94
C ILE A 10 -25.72 26.92 -19.23
N ASP A 11 -24.97 27.39 -20.24
CA ASP A 11 -24.76 26.67 -21.49
C ASP A 11 -24.29 25.22 -21.28
N LYS A 12 -25.02 24.28 -21.90
CA LYS A 12 -24.80 22.83 -21.76
C LYS A 12 -23.38 22.40 -22.12
N ARG A 13 -22.73 23.05 -23.09
CA ARG A 13 -21.36 22.71 -23.50
C ARG A 13 -20.35 23.07 -22.41
N VAL A 14 -20.54 24.22 -21.77
CA VAL A 14 -19.68 24.67 -20.65
C VAL A 14 -19.83 23.74 -19.45
N VAL A 15 -21.06 23.38 -19.09
CA VAL A 15 -21.36 22.43 -18.00
C VAL A 15 -20.65 21.09 -18.24
N LYS A 16 -20.74 20.57 -19.46
CA LYS A 16 -20.16 19.28 -19.83
C LYS A 16 -18.63 19.32 -19.80
N GLN A 17 -18.01 20.37 -20.34
CA GLN A 17 -16.56 20.54 -20.33
C GLN A 17 -15.99 20.65 -18.91
N LEU A 18 -16.63 21.45 -18.05
CA LEU A 18 -16.19 21.60 -16.65
C LEU A 18 -16.31 20.28 -15.88
N SER A 19 -17.44 19.57 -16.03
CA SER A 19 -17.68 18.30 -15.35
C SER A 19 -16.72 17.20 -15.82
N GLU A 20 -16.40 17.16 -17.12
CA GLU A 20 -15.41 16.22 -17.68
C GLU A 20 -13.98 16.56 -17.25
N SER A 21 -13.64 17.85 -17.12
CA SER A 21 -12.33 18.29 -16.65
C SER A 21 -12.12 18.00 -15.15
N ALA A 22 -13.18 18.17 -14.35
CA ALA A 22 -13.15 17.96 -12.91
C ALA A 22 -13.05 16.48 -12.55
N ILE A 23 -13.99 15.63 -13.01
CA ILE A 23 -14.08 14.20 -12.60
C ILE A 23 -13.27 13.28 -13.52
N LYS A 24 -12.91 13.70 -14.75
CA LYS A 24 -12.06 12.95 -15.69
C LYS A 24 -12.49 11.51 -15.95
N LYS A 25 -13.80 11.22 -15.88
CA LYS A 25 -14.36 9.86 -15.97
C LYS A 25 -13.80 8.90 -14.90
N ASP A 26 -13.38 9.42 -13.74
CA ASP A 26 -12.85 8.65 -12.62
C ASP A 26 -13.91 8.50 -11.50
N PRO A 27 -14.46 7.29 -11.31
CA PRO A 27 -15.42 7.03 -10.24
C PRO A 27 -14.87 7.29 -8.84
N VAL A 28 -13.56 7.14 -8.63
CA VAL A 28 -12.94 7.37 -7.31
C VAL A 28 -13.07 8.84 -6.94
N GLN A 29 -12.76 9.73 -7.87
CA GLN A 29 -12.84 11.17 -7.65
C GLN A 29 -14.28 11.63 -7.37
N ALA A 30 -15.26 11.11 -8.12
CA ALA A 30 -16.67 11.38 -7.85
C ALA A 30 -17.07 10.95 -6.44
N LEU A 31 -16.70 9.74 -6.01
CA LEU A 31 -16.99 9.24 -4.67
C LEU A 31 -16.29 10.04 -3.56
N VAL A 32 -15.05 10.51 -3.80
CA VAL A 32 -14.35 11.41 -2.89
C VAL A 32 -15.13 12.70 -2.66
N GLU A 33 -15.65 13.32 -3.72
CA GLU A 33 -16.49 14.52 -3.64
C GLU A 33 -17.78 14.24 -2.85
N LEU A 34 -18.46 13.11 -3.11
CA LEU A 34 -19.69 12.77 -2.39
C LEU A 34 -19.44 12.48 -0.89
N ILE A 35 -18.36 11.77 -0.54
CA ILE A 35 -18.00 11.46 0.84
C ILE A 35 -17.65 12.73 1.61
N THR A 36 -16.87 13.64 1.00
CA THR A 36 -16.52 14.92 1.63
C THR A 36 -17.74 15.82 1.84
N ASN A 37 -18.67 15.87 0.88
CA ASN A 37 -19.95 16.59 1.03
C ASN A 37 -20.79 16.05 2.20
N SER A 38 -20.78 14.74 2.40
CA SER A 38 -21.49 14.07 3.48
C SER A 38 -20.86 14.39 4.84
N ASP A 39 -19.53 14.34 4.93
CA ASP A 39 -18.79 14.71 6.14
C ASP A 39 -19.00 16.20 6.51
N ASP A 40 -19.03 17.09 5.52
CA ASP A 40 -19.35 18.50 5.71
C ASP A 40 -20.77 18.71 6.25
N SER A 41 -21.73 17.91 5.79
CA SER A 41 -23.11 17.89 6.32
C SER A 41 -23.14 17.49 7.80
N TYR A 42 -22.44 16.43 8.17
CA TYR A 42 -22.32 16.04 9.57
C TYR A 42 -21.62 17.09 10.42
N ARG A 43 -20.54 17.70 9.94
CA ARG A 43 -19.83 18.76 10.67
C ARG A 43 -20.69 19.99 10.92
N ARG A 44 -21.60 20.35 10.00
CA ARG A 44 -22.57 21.42 10.23
C ARG A 44 -23.46 21.09 11.42
N LEU A 45 -24.01 19.89 11.49
CA LEU A 45 -24.82 19.45 12.63
C LEU A 45 -24.01 19.48 13.95
N GLU A 46 -22.79 18.94 13.92
CA GLU A 46 -21.90 18.92 15.10
C GLU A 46 -21.51 20.34 15.56
N SER A 47 -21.35 21.29 14.64
CA SER A 47 -21.06 22.70 14.98
C SER A 47 -22.22 23.39 15.71
N HIS A 48 -23.44 22.88 15.57
CA HIS A 48 -24.61 23.29 16.34
C HIS A 48 -24.80 22.45 17.62
N GLY A 49 -23.81 21.65 18.01
CA GLY A 49 -23.83 20.82 19.21
C GLY A 49 -24.69 19.56 19.11
N LEU A 50 -25.14 19.17 17.90
CA LEU A 50 -25.94 17.97 17.71
C LEU A 50 -25.06 16.71 17.66
N THR A 51 -25.52 15.65 18.33
CA THR A 51 -24.93 14.32 18.21
C THR A 51 -25.35 13.70 16.89
N THR A 52 -24.39 13.19 16.13
CA THR A 52 -24.62 12.59 14.82
C THR A 52 -24.16 11.14 14.78
N THR A 53 -24.71 10.33 13.88
CA THR A 53 -24.23 8.96 13.66
C THR A 53 -22.87 8.93 12.96
N GLY A 54 -22.61 9.89 12.06
CA GLY A 54 -21.40 9.95 11.27
C GLY A 54 -21.25 8.80 10.25
N ASN A 55 -22.35 8.10 9.96
CA ASN A 55 -22.36 6.94 9.07
C ASN A 55 -22.46 7.37 7.61
N ILE A 56 -21.50 6.95 6.80
CA ILE A 56 -21.51 7.17 5.35
C ILE A 56 -21.36 5.80 4.69
N VAL A 57 -22.30 5.43 3.82
CA VAL A 57 -22.28 4.15 3.12
C VAL A 57 -22.15 4.40 1.62
N VAL A 58 -21.17 3.76 0.99
CA VAL A 58 -21.00 3.71 -0.45
C VAL A 58 -21.38 2.33 -0.93
N GLU A 59 -22.33 2.25 -1.85
CA GLU A 59 -22.78 1.02 -2.48
C GLU A 59 -22.37 0.99 -3.95
N VAL A 60 -21.95 -0.19 -4.42
CA VAL A 60 -21.54 -0.41 -5.80
C VAL A 60 -22.29 -1.60 -6.37
N VAL A 61 -23.05 -1.38 -7.44
CA VAL A 61 -23.66 -2.44 -8.25
C VAL A 61 -22.96 -2.47 -9.60
N ARG A 62 -22.08 -3.45 -9.79
CA ARG A 62 -21.38 -3.65 -11.07
C ARG A 62 -22.31 -4.34 -12.06
N LYS A 63 -22.49 -3.71 -13.21
CA LYS A 63 -23.27 -4.21 -14.35
C LYS A 63 -22.41 -4.20 -15.62
N HIS A 64 -22.81 -4.99 -16.62
CA HIS A 64 -22.14 -4.96 -17.93
C HIS A 64 -22.25 -3.59 -18.62
N LYS A 65 -23.39 -2.90 -18.44
CA LYS A 65 -23.60 -1.49 -18.80
C LYS A 65 -24.29 -0.79 -17.65
N ASN A 66 -24.01 0.51 -17.48
CA ASN A 66 -24.71 1.34 -16.50
C ASN A 66 -24.54 0.83 -15.07
N SER A 67 -23.28 0.60 -14.66
CA SER A 67 -22.97 0.30 -13.26
C SER A 67 -23.46 1.44 -12.36
N ILE A 68 -23.84 1.12 -11.13
CA ILE A 68 -24.48 2.08 -10.22
C ILE A 68 -23.57 2.30 -9.01
N PHE A 69 -23.38 3.57 -8.66
CA PHE A 69 -22.82 4.00 -7.39
C PHE A 69 -23.91 4.67 -6.57
N SER A 70 -24.03 4.31 -5.29
CA SER A 70 -24.88 5.04 -4.36
C SER A 70 -24.08 5.51 -3.17
N LEU A 71 -24.30 6.75 -2.73
CA LEU A 71 -23.82 7.24 -1.45
C LEU A 71 -25.01 7.55 -0.55
N ILE A 72 -24.96 7.05 0.68
CA ILE A 72 -26.01 7.19 1.68
C ILE A 72 -25.40 7.82 2.93
N ASP A 73 -26.06 8.86 3.44
CA ASP A 73 -25.75 9.48 4.73
C ASP A 73 -27.03 9.69 5.57
N GLN A 74 -26.84 9.87 6.88
CA GLN A 74 -27.90 10.21 7.85
C GLN A 74 -27.65 11.61 8.44
N ALA A 75 -27.24 12.57 7.60
CA ALA A 75 -26.90 13.93 8.00
C ALA A 75 -28.12 14.89 7.87
N GLU A 76 -27.93 16.13 7.42
CA GLU A 76 -28.94 17.20 7.54
C GLU A 76 -30.17 17.01 6.60
N GLY A 77 -29.96 16.40 5.42
CA GLY A 77 -30.96 16.28 4.35
C GLY A 77 -31.17 17.58 3.55
N PHE A 78 -31.84 17.48 2.41
CA PHE A 78 -32.23 18.60 1.54
C PHE A 78 -33.74 18.80 1.57
N ASP A 79 -34.15 20.07 1.49
CA ASP A 79 -35.51 20.47 1.13
C ASP A 79 -35.55 20.93 -0.34
N ASP A 80 -36.72 21.31 -0.83
CA ASP A 80 -36.93 21.76 -2.22
C ASP A 80 -36.00 22.91 -2.62
N GLN A 81 -35.87 23.92 -1.76
CA GLN A 81 -35.02 25.07 -2.02
C GLN A 81 -33.55 24.66 -2.11
N THR A 82 -33.10 23.83 -1.17
CA THR A 82 -31.74 23.32 -1.12
C THR A 82 -31.43 22.45 -2.34
N MET A 83 -32.38 21.63 -2.82
CA MET A 83 -32.23 20.85 -4.06
C MET A 83 -32.12 21.76 -5.28
N ASP A 84 -33.00 22.76 -5.39
CA ASP A 84 -33.01 23.71 -6.52
C ASP A 84 -31.69 24.52 -6.57
N GLU A 85 -31.10 24.85 -5.42
CA GLU A 85 -29.84 25.57 -5.30
C GLU A 85 -28.61 24.68 -5.54
N ARG A 86 -28.54 23.53 -4.86
CA ARG A 86 -27.34 22.67 -4.85
C ARG A 86 -27.26 21.75 -6.07
N VAL A 87 -28.40 21.29 -6.61
CA VAL A 87 -28.48 20.36 -7.74
C VAL A 87 -28.99 21.06 -9.01
N GLY A 88 -30.04 21.88 -8.89
CA GLY A 88 -30.70 22.53 -10.04
C GLY A 88 -30.12 23.87 -10.47
N GLY A 89 -29.16 24.44 -9.73
CA GLY A 89 -28.44 25.67 -10.08
C GLY A 89 -27.10 25.34 -10.73
N PHE A 90 -26.59 26.16 -11.65
CA PHE A 90 -25.20 26.08 -12.13
C PHE A 90 -24.67 27.51 -12.24
N GLY A 91 -23.54 27.81 -11.60
CA GLY A 91 -22.89 29.14 -11.61
C GLY A 91 -23.72 30.33 -11.10
N THR A 92 -24.92 30.13 -10.55
CA THR A 92 -25.61 31.20 -9.81
C THR A 92 -24.86 31.44 -8.51
N ASN A 93 -24.42 32.68 -8.27
CA ASN A 93 -24.03 33.16 -6.95
C ASN A 93 -25.12 32.73 -5.96
N THR A 94 -24.88 31.69 -5.18
CA THR A 94 -25.77 31.31 -4.09
C THR A 94 -25.56 32.35 -2.99
N SER A 95 -26.16 33.51 -3.19
CA SER A 95 -26.29 34.64 -2.27
C SER A 95 -27.19 34.25 -1.11
N GLY A 96 -26.74 33.29 -0.32
CA GLY A 96 -27.42 32.75 0.85
C GLY A 96 -26.48 32.41 2.01
N LEU A 97 -25.26 32.97 2.04
CA LEU A 97 -24.24 32.68 3.06
C LEU A 97 -23.87 33.89 3.92
N THR A 98 -24.86 34.44 4.62
CA THR A 98 -24.65 35.33 5.77
C THR A 98 -24.32 34.59 7.08
N LYS A 99 -23.96 33.28 7.04
CA LYS A 99 -23.60 32.53 8.26
C LYS A 99 -22.34 31.69 8.10
N GLY A 100 -21.18 32.32 8.29
CA GLY A 100 -20.03 31.85 9.10
C GLY A 100 -19.42 30.44 8.98
N LEU A 101 -19.98 29.50 8.22
CA LEU A 101 -19.58 28.09 8.23
C LEU A 101 -18.49 27.82 7.19
N ASN A 102 -17.36 27.25 7.63
CA ASN A 102 -16.23 26.86 6.77
C ASN A 102 -16.56 25.52 6.10
N VAL A 103 -16.96 25.56 4.82
CA VAL A 103 -17.27 24.37 4.02
C VAL A 103 -16.35 24.37 2.80
N ARG A 104 -15.80 23.20 2.47
CA ARG A 104 -14.81 23.04 1.39
C ARG A 104 -15.43 23.19 -0.01
N GLY A 105 -16.71 22.91 -0.14
CA GLY A 105 -17.44 23.06 -1.39
C GLY A 105 -17.95 24.49 -1.55
N PHE A 106 -17.44 25.21 -2.55
CA PHE A 106 -18.21 26.24 -3.23
C PHE A 106 -19.56 25.59 -3.61
N PHE A 107 -20.61 25.96 -2.88
CA PHE A 107 -21.83 25.16 -2.68
C PHE A 107 -22.40 24.60 -4.00
N GLY A 108 -22.58 23.27 -4.05
CA GLY A 108 -23.30 22.57 -5.12
C GLY A 108 -22.47 22.03 -6.28
N ARG A 109 -21.26 22.55 -6.58
CA ARG A 109 -20.51 22.10 -7.78
C ARG A 109 -20.07 20.63 -7.75
N GLY A 110 -19.50 20.15 -6.65
CA GLY A 110 -18.93 18.78 -6.57
C GLY A 110 -19.97 17.66 -6.78
N LEU A 111 -21.20 17.81 -6.26
CA LEU A 111 -22.28 16.84 -6.49
C LEU A 111 -22.70 16.79 -7.96
N LYS A 112 -22.89 17.96 -8.60
CA LYS A 112 -23.27 18.03 -10.02
C LYS A 112 -22.17 17.51 -10.92
N GLU A 113 -20.91 17.89 -10.64
CA GLU A 113 -19.74 17.41 -11.38
C GLU A 113 -19.59 15.89 -11.23
N ALA A 114 -19.80 15.33 -10.03
CA ALA A 114 -19.80 13.88 -9.80
C ALA A 114 -20.88 13.17 -10.64
N ILE A 115 -22.11 13.68 -10.65
CA ILE A 115 -23.21 13.14 -11.46
C ILE A 115 -22.86 13.25 -12.95
N LEU A 116 -22.68 14.47 -13.46
CA LEU A 116 -22.46 14.77 -14.89
C LEU A 116 -21.13 14.23 -15.42
N GLY A 117 -20.16 13.99 -14.54
CA GLY A 117 -18.86 13.41 -14.85
C GLY A 117 -18.92 11.92 -15.16
N LEU A 118 -19.91 11.21 -14.61
CA LEU A 118 -20.09 9.76 -14.74
C LEU A 118 -21.33 9.36 -15.53
N GLY A 119 -22.39 10.17 -15.50
CA GLY A 119 -23.61 9.88 -16.22
C GLY A 119 -24.85 10.60 -15.69
N ASN A 120 -25.88 9.82 -15.41
CA ASN A 120 -27.15 10.28 -14.84
C ASN A 120 -27.16 10.08 -13.33
N GLY A 121 -27.81 10.98 -12.60
CA GLY A 121 -27.91 10.91 -11.16
C GLY A 121 -29.29 11.25 -10.62
N SER A 122 -29.59 10.70 -9.45
CA SER A 122 -30.76 11.06 -8.65
C SER A 122 -30.36 11.30 -7.20
N VAL A 123 -31.11 12.16 -6.54
CA VAL A 123 -30.95 12.50 -5.13
C VAL A 123 -32.31 12.31 -4.46
N SER A 124 -32.38 11.40 -3.50
CA SER A 124 -33.53 11.21 -2.62
C SER A 124 -33.10 11.62 -1.22
N SER A 125 -33.70 12.66 -0.68
CA SER A 125 -33.33 13.20 0.63
C SER A 125 -34.53 13.29 1.55
N VAL A 126 -34.30 13.05 2.83
CA VAL A 126 -35.31 13.13 3.88
C VAL A 126 -34.93 14.25 4.83
N ARG A 127 -35.88 15.16 5.07
CA ARG A 127 -35.71 16.25 6.01
C ARG A 127 -37.04 16.59 6.66
N ASP A 128 -37.02 16.70 8.00
CA ASP A 128 -38.16 17.18 8.80
C ASP A 128 -39.48 16.44 8.54
N GLY A 129 -39.40 15.14 8.23
CA GLY A 129 -40.57 14.26 8.00
C GLY A 129 -41.11 14.27 6.57
N TYR A 130 -40.39 14.86 5.62
CA TYR A 130 -40.72 14.87 4.20
C TYR A 130 -39.59 14.23 3.37
N GLN A 131 -39.96 13.58 2.28
CA GLN A 131 -39.06 13.10 1.25
C GLN A 131 -39.06 14.07 0.07
N TYR A 132 -37.86 14.39 -0.39
CA TYR A 132 -37.57 15.26 -1.52
C TYR A 132 -36.78 14.46 -2.55
N ILE A 133 -37.16 14.53 -3.82
CA ILE A 133 -36.53 13.75 -4.89
C ILE A 133 -36.23 14.66 -6.08
N CYS A 134 -34.99 14.61 -6.58
CA CYS A 134 -34.63 15.22 -7.84
C CYS A 134 -33.70 14.32 -8.67
N SER A 135 -33.61 14.60 -9.96
CA SER A 135 -32.70 13.96 -10.90
C SER A 135 -31.96 14.98 -11.76
N LEU A 136 -30.76 14.59 -12.20
CA LEU A 136 -29.92 15.33 -13.11
C LEU A 136 -29.35 14.37 -14.14
N ASN A 137 -29.66 14.58 -15.42
CA ASN A 137 -29.18 13.72 -16.50
C ASN A 137 -27.90 14.27 -17.16
N GLU A 138 -27.29 13.47 -18.03
CA GLU A 138 -26.08 13.83 -18.79
C GLU A 138 -26.22 15.08 -19.67
N GLU A 139 -27.46 15.43 -20.04
CA GLU A 139 -27.79 16.61 -20.84
C GLU A 139 -27.96 17.88 -20.00
N ALA A 140 -27.59 17.80 -18.71
CA ALA A 140 -27.76 18.85 -17.72
C ALA A 140 -29.23 19.26 -17.52
N PHE A 141 -30.15 18.32 -17.69
CA PHE A 141 -31.57 18.52 -17.42
C PHE A 141 -31.88 18.15 -15.97
N TYR A 142 -32.46 19.09 -15.24
CA TYR A 142 -32.85 18.96 -13.85
C TYR A 142 -34.36 18.79 -13.71
N GLU A 143 -34.75 17.77 -12.94
CA GLU A 143 -36.15 17.47 -12.64
C GLU A 143 -36.32 17.22 -11.13
N ARG A 144 -37.30 17.89 -10.50
CA ARG A 144 -37.64 17.71 -9.09
C ARG A 144 -39.13 17.42 -8.92
N GLU A 145 -39.42 16.43 -8.08
CA GLU A 145 -40.77 16.02 -7.70
C GLU A 145 -41.29 16.87 -6.53
N ASP A 146 -42.62 16.90 -6.34
CA ASP A 146 -43.22 17.54 -5.18
C ASP A 146 -42.83 16.80 -3.89
N ALA A 147 -42.61 17.54 -2.79
CA ALA A 147 -42.28 16.96 -1.51
C ALA A 147 -43.38 16.00 -0.99
N VAL A 148 -42.99 14.79 -0.60
CA VAL A 148 -43.90 13.76 -0.11
C VAL A 148 -43.78 13.63 1.40
N LYS A 149 -44.90 13.82 2.13
CA LYS A 149 -44.91 13.58 3.58
C LYS A 149 -44.71 12.09 3.88
N LEU A 150 -43.79 11.77 4.78
CA LEU A 150 -43.51 10.38 5.14
C LEU A 150 -44.70 9.73 5.86
N ASN A 151 -45.24 8.67 5.26
CA ASN A 151 -46.15 7.75 5.95
C ASN A 151 -45.34 6.64 6.66
N LYS A 152 -46.02 5.79 7.47
CA LYS A 152 -45.36 4.72 8.23
C LYS A 152 -44.61 3.72 7.35
N GLU A 153 -45.18 3.39 6.19
CA GLU A 153 -44.63 2.40 5.26
C GLU A 153 -43.36 2.91 4.58
N LEU A 154 -43.39 4.14 4.05
CA LEU A 154 -42.25 4.78 3.42
C LEU A 154 -41.12 5.03 4.41
N LYS A 155 -41.45 5.46 5.64
CA LYS A 155 -40.45 5.61 6.71
C LYS A 155 -39.76 4.28 7.01
N LYS A 156 -40.54 3.19 7.13
CA LYS A 156 -39.99 1.85 7.34
C LYS A 156 -39.10 1.42 6.17
N LYS A 157 -39.54 1.65 4.93
CA LYS A 157 -38.75 1.34 3.73
C LYS A 157 -37.39 2.06 3.73
N LEU A 158 -37.37 3.36 4.00
CA LEU A 158 -36.14 4.16 4.02
C LEU A 158 -35.19 3.74 5.14
N ALA A 159 -35.74 3.35 6.30
CA ALA A 159 -34.97 2.77 7.40
C ALA A 159 -34.39 1.40 7.05
N ASP A 160 -35.20 0.48 6.50
CA ASP A 160 -34.78 -0.89 6.18
C ASP A 160 -33.77 -0.92 5.02
N GLU A 161 -33.94 -0.05 4.01
CA GLU A 161 -33.12 -0.05 2.79
C GLU A 161 -31.84 0.79 2.91
N PHE A 162 -31.93 1.95 3.57
CA PHE A 162 -30.84 2.94 3.63
C PHE A 162 -30.43 3.32 5.05
N GLY A 163 -31.09 2.78 6.09
CA GLY A 163 -30.86 3.18 7.48
C GLY A 163 -31.38 4.57 7.82
N ILE A 164 -32.22 5.21 6.99
CA ILE A 164 -32.64 6.60 7.22
C ILE A 164 -33.91 6.63 8.08
N ASP A 165 -33.74 6.78 9.40
CA ASP A 165 -34.85 6.85 10.37
C ASP A 165 -35.43 8.26 10.56
N LYS A 166 -34.60 9.29 10.32
CA LYS A 166 -34.94 10.71 10.50
C LYS A 166 -34.55 11.49 9.24
N ASN A 167 -33.40 12.15 9.27
CA ASN A 167 -32.88 12.91 8.13
C ASN A 167 -31.74 12.11 7.49
N GLY A 168 -31.54 12.32 6.19
CA GLY A 168 -30.50 11.63 5.44
C GLY A 168 -30.64 11.85 3.94
N THR A 169 -29.62 11.44 3.20
CA THR A 169 -29.58 11.63 1.75
C THR A 169 -29.06 10.37 1.08
N VAL A 170 -29.70 9.99 -0.03
CA VAL A 170 -29.27 8.94 -0.95
C VAL A 170 -28.99 9.59 -2.29
N ILE A 171 -27.73 9.56 -2.72
CA ILE A 171 -27.28 10.01 -4.03
C ILE A 171 -26.99 8.77 -4.85
N THR A 172 -27.67 8.59 -5.98
CA THR A 172 -27.45 7.46 -6.88
C THR A 172 -26.94 7.98 -8.21
N ILE A 173 -25.86 7.39 -8.72
CA ILE A 173 -25.27 7.70 -10.02
C ILE A 173 -25.26 6.43 -10.86
N SER A 174 -25.91 6.51 -12.01
CA SER A 174 -25.83 5.50 -13.07
C SER A 174 -24.72 5.90 -14.04
N VAL A 175 -23.70 5.06 -14.17
CA VAL A 175 -22.53 5.31 -15.01
C VAL A 175 -22.85 5.02 -16.46
N THR A 176 -23.38 6.02 -17.16
CA THR A 176 -23.80 5.93 -18.56
C THR A 176 -22.74 6.41 -19.54
N LYS A 177 -21.68 7.09 -19.06
CA LYS A 177 -20.59 7.55 -19.93
C LYS A 177 -19.66 6.42 -20.40
N ASP A 178 -19.36 6.43 -21.69
CA ASP A 178 -18.40 5.52 -22.29
C ASP A 178 -16.97 5.77 -21.82
N GLY A 179 -16.22 4.68 -21.65
CA GLY A 179 -14.80 4.69 -21.25
C GLY A 179 -14.57 4.86 -19.75
N VAL A 180 -15.62 4.88 -18.92
CA VAL A 180 -15.49 4.83 -17.46
C VAL A 180 -15.15 3.40 -17.02
N ASN A 181 -13.98 3.20 -16.42
CA ASN A 181 -13.59 1.92 -15.85
C ASN A 181 -14.02 1.84 -14.39
N ILE A 182 -14.82 0.83 -14.02
CA ILE A 182 -15.27 0.61 -12.64
C ILE A 182 -14.19 -0.18 -11.89
N PRO A 183 -13.47 0.40 -10.91
CA PRO A 183 -12.45 -0.31 -10.16
C PRO A 183 -13.03 -1.51 -9.41
N GLN A 184 -12.28 -2.62 -9.34
CA GLN A 184 -12.67 -3.76 -8.50
C GLN A 184 -12.79 -3.33 -7.04
N ILE A 185 -13.65 -4.00 -6.27
CA ILE A 185 -14.01 -3.57 -4.92
C ILE A 185 -12.79 -3.35 -4.01
N ASP A 186 -11.76 -4.20 -4.13
CA ASP A 186 -10.54 -4.08 -3.34
C ASP A 186 -9.68 -2.89 -3.76
N ASN A 187 -9.60 -2.60 -5.07
CA ASN A 187 -8.91 -1.41 -5.56
C ASN A 187 -9.65 -0.12 -5.16
N LEU A 188 -10.98 -0.14 -5.24
CA LEU A 188 -11.81 0.97 -4.79
C LEU A 188 -11.64 1.22 -3.28
N THR A 189 -11.63 0.16 -2.49
CA THR A 189 -11.32 0.21 -1.04
C THR A 189 -9.95 0.85 -0.82
N TYR A 190 -8.93 0.35 -1.52
CA TYR A 190 -7.56 0.86 -1.40
C TYR A 190 -7.46 2.35 -1.73
N GLN A 191 -8.03 2.76 -2.86
CA GLN A 191 -7.99 4.13 -3.35
C GLN A 191 -8.75 5.08 -2.43
N LEU A 192 -10.00 4.78 -2.07
CA LEU A 192 -10.81 5.65 -1.21
C LEU A 192 -10.23 5.76 0.21
N ALA A 193 -9.71 4.65 0.77
CA ALA A 193 -9.10 4.70 2.10
C ALA A 193 -7.84 5.57 2.15
N ARG A 194 -7.08 5.67 1.04
CA ARG A 194 -5.78 6.39 1.00
C ARG A 194 -5.83 7.75 0.32
N TYR A 195 -6.91 8.07 -0.36
CA TYR A 195 -7.08 9.33 -1.05
C TYR A 195 -6.84 10.49 -0.06
N PHE A 196 -5.90 11.39 -0.37
CA PHE A 196 -5.39 12.36 0.59
C PHE A 196 -6.49 13.20 1.26
N SER A 197 -7.51 13.61 0.49
CA SER A 197 -8.63 14.42 0.99
C SER A 197 -9.56 13.69 1.96
N LEU A 198 -9.55 12.35 1.95
CA LEU A 198 -10.39 11.50 2.81
C LEU A 198 -9.69 11.03 4.08
N ARG A 199 -8.36 11.19 4.21
CA ARG A 199 -7.58 10.61 5.34
C ARG A 199 -8.09 11.03 6.71
N ASP A 200 -8.39 12.32 6.90
CA ASP A 200 -8.93 12.81 8.18
C ASP A 200 -10.35 12.27 8.45
N ILE A 201 -11.11 11.92 7.41
CA ILE A 201 -12.46 11.35 7.51
C ILE A 201 -12.36 9.86 7.88
N THR A 202 -11.56 9.09 7.14
CA THR A 202 -11.42 7.64 7.32
C THR A 202 -10.55 7.25 8.52
N SER A 203 -9.81 8.19 9.12
CA SER A 203 -9.14 8.00 10.43
C SER A 203 -9.94 8.58 11.61
N SER A 204 -11.09 9.22 11.39
CA SER A 204 -11.87 9.86 12.45
C SER A 204 -12.65 8.84 13.28
N LYS A 205 -12.68 9.05 14.61
CA LYS A 205 -13.60 8.30 15.49
C LYS A 205 -15.06 8.74 15.37
N LYS A 206 -15.32 9.92 14.78
CA LYS A 206 -16.67 10.47 14.59
C LYS A 206 -17.31 10.09 13.26
N ARG A 207 -16.59 9.38 12.39
CA ARG A 207 -17.09 8.96 11.07
C ARG A 207 -16.85 7.47 10.88
N SER A 208 -17.82 6.84 10.24
CA SER A 208 -17.73 5.44 9.83
C SER A 208 -18.12 5.37 8.37
N VAL A 209 -17.13 5.21 7.50
CA VAL A 209 -17.33 5.11 6.06
C VAL A 209 -17.25 3.64 5.65
N TYR A 210 -18.30 3.12 5.03
CA TYR A 210 -18.39 1.73 4.59
C TYR A 210 -18.54 1.64 3.08
N LEU A 211 -17.95 0.61 2.50
CA LEU A 211 -18.09 0.23 1.10
C LEU A 211 -18.76 -1.14 0.99
N ILE A 212 -19.83 -1.22 0.20
CA ILE A 212 -20.63 -2.43 0.02
C ILE A 212 -20.75 -2.74 -1.47
N GLU A 213 -20.39 -3.97 -1.85
CA GLU A 213 -20.65 -4.48 -3.20
C GLU A 213 -21.98 -5.24 -3.22
N LYS A 214 -22.93 -4.79 -4.06
CA LYS A 214 -24.23 -5.41 -4.25
C LYS A 214 -24.31 -6.13 -5.60
N ASP A 215 -25.13 -7.18 -5.66
CA ASP A 215 -25.56 -7.80 -6.91
C ASP A 215 -26.67 -6.98 -7.58
N GLU A 216 -27.07 -7.37 -8.80
CA GLU A 216 -28.12 -6.66 -9.54
C GLU A 216 -29.51 -6.75 -8.87
N LYS A 217 -29.69 -7.67 -7.92
CA LYS A 217 -30.91 -7.82 -7.11
C LYS A 217 -30.82 -7.05 -5.79
N GLY A 218 -29.75 -6.28 -5.57
CA GLY A 218 -29.54 -5.47 -4.37
C GLY A 218 -28.99 -6.23 -3.16
N ARG A 219 -28.60 -7.50 -3.31
CA ARG A 219 -28.05 -8.32 -2.22
C ARG A 219 -26.55 -8.09 -2.08
N SER A 220 -26.07 -7.94 -0.86
CA SER A 220 -24.64 -7.78 -0.58
C SER A 220 -23.87 -9.05 -1.01
N LYS A 221 -22.87 -8.89 -1.88
CA LYS A 221 -21.99 -9.99 -2.31
C LYS A 221 -20.96 -10.36 -1.24
N LYS A 222 -20.57 -9.38 -0.43
CA LYS A 222 -19.56 -9.49 0.64
C LYS A 222 -20.02 -8.69 1.85
N ASN A 223 -19.38 -8.93 2.98
CA ASN A 223 -19.56 -8.11 4.18
C ASN A 223 -19.16 -6.65 3.89
N PRO A 224 -19.82 -5.65 4.51
CA PRO A 224 -19.43 -4.25 4.41
C PRO A 224 -17.96 -4.05 4.80
N ILE A 225 -17.23 -3.31 3.97
CA ILE A 225 -15.81 -3.02 4.17
C ILE A 225 -15.69 -1.62 4.75
N ARG A 226 -15.22 -1.50 5.99
CA ARG A 226 -14.92 -0.19 6.58
C ARG A 226 -13.68 0.40 5.90
N LEU A 227 -13.79 1.65 5.43
CA LEU A 227 -12.64 2.40 4.93
C LEU A 227 -11.87 2.98 6.11
N GLU A 228 -10.60 2.63 6.22
CA GLU A 228 -9.74 3.08 7.31
C GLU A 228 -8.36 3.43 6.77
N TYR A 229 -7.96 4.69 6.95
CA TYR A 229 -6.61 5.12 6.62
C TYR A 229 -5.67 4.83 7.79
N GLN A 230 -4.56 4.15 7.47
CA GLN A 230 -3.49 3.88 8.41
C GLN A 230 -2.28 4.74 8.04
N ILE A 231 -1.88 5.61 8.98
CA ILE A 231 -0.72 6.49 8.83
C ILE A 231 0.55 5.62 8.79
N PRO A 232 1.53 5.90 7.90
CA PRO A 232 2.81 5.18 7.87
C PRO A 232 3.53 5.22 9.23
N LEU A 233 4.29 4.17 9.54
CA LEU A 233 5.14 4.17 10.73
C LEU A 233 6.36 5.08 10.52
N GLY A 234 6.65 5.92 11.51
CA GLY A 234 7.77 6.86 11.43
C GLY A 234 8.02 7.62 12.72
N LYS A 235 9.18 8.28 12.78
CA LYS A 235 9.61 9.12 13.89
C LYS A 235 9.28 10.58 13.59
N GLU A 236 8.72 11.31 14.56
CA GLU A 236 8.56 12.77 14.46
C GLU A 236 9.94 13.44 14.38
N VAL A 237 10.14 14.26 13.35
CA VAL A 237 11.39 15.01 13.13
C VAL A 237 11.19 16.51 13.23
N LEU A 238 9.96 17.01 13.11
CA LEU A 238 9.62 18.42 13.31
C LEU A 238 8.19 18.58 13.82
N ASN A 239 7.99 19.51 14.75
CA ASN A 239 6.68 19.95 15.22
C ASN A 239 6.75 21.42 15.63
N LYS A 240 6.33 22.30 14.74
CA LYS A 240 6.34 23.76 14.93
C LYS A 240 4.92 24.29 14.79
N LYS A 241 4.55 25.24 15.64
CA LYS A 241 3.21 25.86 15.65
C LYS A 241 3.32 27.37 15.53
N GLY A 242 2.29 28.00 14.99
CA GLY A 242 2.23 29.46 14.90
C GLY A 242 3.30 30.09 14.00
N ILE A 243 3.76 29.39 12.96
CA ILE A 243 4.76 29.93 12.03
C ILE A 243 4.11 31.05 11.19
N SER A 244 4.69 32.24 11.24
CA SER A 244 4.23 33.39 10.47
C SER A 244 4.49 33.21 8.98
N LEU A 245 3.57 33.66 8.14
CA LEU A 245 3.76 33.72 6.68
C LEU A 245 4.15 35.14 6.26
N GLU A 246 5.19 35.26 5.44
CA GLU A 246 5.58 36.54 4.84
C GLU A 246 4.41 37.13 4.05
N ASN A 247 4.20 38.44 4.21
CA ASN A 247 3.08 39.20 3.59
C ASN A 247 1.67 38.76 4.01
N TYR A 248 1.54 37.86 5.00
CA TYR A 248 0.27 37.43 5.59
C TYR A 248 0.37 37.42 7.12
N SER A 249 0.48 38.60 7.74
CA SER A 249 0.70 38.76 9.18
C SER A 249 -0.43 38.18 10.06
N SER A 250 -1.63 38.00 9.51
CA SER A 250 -2.77 37.35 10.19
C SER A 250 -2.83 35.84 9.96
N ALA A 251 -1.97 35.28 9.12
CA ALA A 251 -1.94 33.85 8.83
C ALA A 251 -0.81 33.16 9.60
N GLU A 252 -1.19 32.14 10.35
CA GLU A 252 -0.27 31.27 11.07
C GLU A 252 -0.38 29.83 10.58
N VAL A 253 0.74 29.12 10.65
CA VAL A 253 0.88 27.76 10.15
C VAL A 253 1.43 26.83 11.22
N ASP A 254 0.79 25.67 11.39
CA ASP A 254 1.31 24.56 12.19
C ASP A 254 1.91 23.51 11.24
N LEU A 255 3.19 23.15 11.43
CA LEU A 255 3.92 22.21 10.60
C LEU A 255 4.40 21.01 11.44
N GLN A 256 4.01 19.81 11.04
CA GLN A 256 4.45 18.55 11.65
C GLN A 256 4.99 17.61 10.57
N ILE A 257 6.21 17.11 10.78
CA ILE A 257 6.92 16.27 9.82
C ILE A 257 7.44 15.01 10.52
N PHE A 258 7.28 13.89 9.85
CA PHE A 258 7.74 12.58 10.26
C PHE A 258 8.68 11.99 9.22
N LYS A 259 9.65 11.21 9.69
CA LYS A 259 10.52 10.35 8.88
C LYS A 259 10.05 8.90 9.03
N ALA A 260 9.56 8.31 7.95
CA ALA A 260 9.15 6.93 7.87
C ALA A 260 10.32 5.96 8.03
N THR A 261 10.02 4.75 8.48
CA THR A 261 10.97 3.64 8.52
C THR A 261 11.39 3.19 7.12
N ASP A 262 10.43 3.18 6.19
CA ASP A 262 10.57 2.69 4.84
C ASP A 262 10.27 3.76 3.79
N LEU A 263 10.65 3.48 2.53
CA LEU A 263 10.33 4.36 1.40
C LEU A 263 8.82 4.41 1.19
N LEU A 264 8.31 5.62 0.97
CA LEU A 264 6.90 5.88 0.70
C LEU A 264 6.69 6.23 -0.77
N THR A 265 5.52 5.88 -1.31
CA THR A 265 5.07 6.35 -2.62
C THR A 265 4.87 7.87 -2.63
N GLN A 266 5.28 8.54 -3.70
CA GLN A 266 5.18 10.00 -3.85
C GLN A 266 4.21 10.45 -4.95
N ASP A 267 3.64 9.50 -5.71
CA ASP A 267 2.86 9.81 -6.90
C ASP A 267 1.35 9.70 -6.67
N GLY A 268 0.62 10.66 -7.23
CA GLY A 268 -0.84 10.67 -7.28
C GLY A 268 -1.53 10.91 -5.93
N PRO A 269 -2.88 10.90 -5.92
CA PRO A 269 -3.66 11.30 -4.76
C PRO A 269 -3.65 10.25 -3.62
N CYS A 270 -3.21 9.03 -3.90
CA CYS A 270 -3.09 7.94 -2.92
C CYS A 270 -1.68 7.79 -2.34
N ARG A 271 -0.74 8.68 -2.70
CA ARG A 271 0.66 8.67 -2.24
C ARG A 271 0.80 8.61 -0.72
N GLU A 272 1.69 7.80 -0.19
CA GLU A 272 1.85 7.69 1.26
C GLU A 272 2.71 8.79 1.85
N GLY A 273 3.72 9.23 1.10
CA GLY A 273 4.59 10.33 1.50
C GLY A 273 4.07 11.71 1.09
N GLY A 274 4.73 12.74 1.58
CA GLY A 274 4.37 14.14 1.36
C GLY A 274 3.72 14.81 2.56
N ILE A 275 3.63 16.14 2.46
CA ILE A 275 3.05 17.03 3.45
C ILE A 275 1.63 17.37 3.01
N LEU A 276 0.65 16.92 3.80
CA LEU A 276 -0.76 17.24 3.62
C LEU A 276 -1.01 18.72 3.93
N ILE A 277 -1.62 19.47 3.02
CA ILE A 277 -1.98 20.88 3.26
C ILE A 277 -3.40 20.95 3.80
N LYS A 278 -3.53 21.24 5.09
CA LYS A 278 -4.80 21.22 5.83
C LYS A 278 -5.34 22.62 6.07
N GLY A 279 -6.61 22.82 5.78
CA GLY A 279 -7.39 23.95 6.27
C GLY A 279 -7.89 23.69 7.70
N LYS A 280 -8.97 24.36 8.07
CA LYS A 280 -9.67 24.15 9.34
C LYS A 280 -10.38 22.80 9.34
N THR A 281 -11.05 22.46 8.25
CA THR A 281 -11.93 21.29 8.18
C THR A 281 -11.42 20.22 7.24
N ALA A 282 -10.56 20.53 6.26
CA ALA A 282 -10.30 19.58 5.20
C ALA A 282 -8.85 19.63 4.66
N ILE A 283 -8.37 18.58 3.98
CA ILE A 283 -7.02 18.47 3.36
C ILE A 283 -6.99 18.84 1.86
N HIS A 284 -6.45 20.01 1.50
CA HIS A 284 -6.65 20.65 0.18
C HIS A 284 -5.68 20.16 -0.88
N ASP A 285 -4.51 19.69 -0.46
CA ASP A 285 -3.46 19.24 -1.36
C ASP A 285 -2.48 18.31 -0.61
N VAL A 286 -1.60 17.65 -1.36
CA VAL A 286 -0.47 16.86 -0.85
C VAL A 286 0.75 17.05 -1.75
N THR A 287 1.85 17.55 -1.18
CA THR A 287 3.06 17.89 -1.93
C THR A 287 4.31 17.68 -1.08
N LEU A 288 5.48 17.71 -1.71
CA LEU A 288 6.78 17.83 -1.07
C LEU A 288 7.47 19.17 -1.40
N PHE A 289 6.70 20.17 -1.85
CA PHE A 289 7.18 21.53 -2.09
C PHE A 289 8.44 21.60 -2.99
N GLY A 290 8.50 20.75 -4.02
CA GLY A 290 9.62 20.65 -4.97
C GLY A 290 10.58 19.48 -4.70
N TYR A 291 10.40 18.72 -3.62
CA TYR A 291 11.19 17.53 -3.31
C TYR A 291 10.57 16.21 -3.82
N GLU A 292 9.54 16.25 -4.66
CA GLU A 292 8.83 15.07 -5.18
C GLU A 292 9.77 14.04 -5.81
N ASP A 293 10.74 14.50 -6.61
CA ASP A 293 11.71 13.65 -7.30
C ASP A 293 12.97 13.33 -6.46
N ASN A 294 13.08 13.86 -5.24
CA ASN A 294 14.26 13.67 -4.41
C ASN A 294 14.19 12.30 -3.69
N PRO A 295 15.14 11.38 -3.94
CA PRO A 295 15.12 10.04 -3.33
C PRO A 295 15.18 10.07 -1.80
N TYR A 296 15.86 11.06 -1.21
CA TYR A 296 15.97 11.20 0.24
C TYR A 296 14.71 11.77 0.88
N ALA A 297 13.82 12.40 0.10
CA ALA A 297 12.52 12.87 0.58
C ALA A 297 11.44 11.77 0.55
N GLN A 298 11.73 10.59 -0.02
CA GLN A 298 10.75 9.50 -0.10
C GLN A 298 10.33 8.92 1.26
N LYS A 299 11.09 9.21 2.33
CA LYS A 299 10.73 8.82 3.70
C LYS A 299 9.94 9.91 4.43
N ILE A 300 9.65 11.04 3.80
CA ILE A 300 9.01 12.18 4.47
C ILE A 300 7.50 12.10 4.32
N PHE A 301 6.80 12.24 5.44
CA PHE A 301 5.36 12.46 5.46
C PHE A 301 4.97 13.40 6.60
N GLY A 302 3.81 14.04 6.51
CA GLY A 302 3.37 14.95 7.57
C GLY A 302 2.22 15.82 7.13
N TYR A 303 2.06 16.96 7.80
CA TYR A 303 1.08 17.95 7.40
C TYR A 303 1.52 19.37 7.75
N VAL A 304 0.93 20.31 7.02
CA VAL A 304 0.97 21.72 7.31
C VAL A 304 -0.46 22.23 7.42
N LYS A 305 -0.80 22.89 8.51
CA LYS A 305 -2.15 23.39 8.78
C LYS A 305 -2.18 24.91 8.70
N CYS A 306 -2.96 25.43 7.75
CA CYS A 306 -3.17 26.86 7.54
C CYS A 306 -4.68 27.15 7.47
N LYS A 307 -5.25 27.66 8.56
CA LYS A 307 -6.70 27.99 8.64
C LYS A 307 -7.09 29.16 7.73
N TYR A 308 -6.12 29.97 7.32
CA TYR A 308 -6.35 31.14 6.46
C TYR A 308 -6.78 30.75 5.04
N ILE A 309 -6.51 29.50 4.61
CA ILE A 309 -7.03 28.95 3.35
C ILE A 309 -8.56 29.02 3.33
N ASP A 310 -9.23 28.63 4.41
CA ASP A 310 -10.69 28.66 4.50
C ASP A 310 -11.24 30.11 4.47
N GLU A 311 -10.48 31.08 4.99
CA GLU A 311 -10.86 32.50 4.95
C GLU A 311 -10.80 33.07 3.54
N LEU A 312 -9.76 32.72 2.77
CA LEU A 312 -9.66 33.11 1.36
C LEU A 312 -10.78 32.46 0.53
N MET A 313 -11.08 31.18 0.75
CA MET A 313 -12.19 30.51 0.09
C MET A 313 -13.54 31.17 0.40
N LYS A 314 -13.76 31.61 1.64
CA LYS A 314 -14.96 32.37 2.05
C LYS A 314 -15.08 33.73 1.37
N LYS A 315 -13.95 34.36 1.04
CA LYS A 315 -13.88 35.63 0.30
C LYS A 315 -13.93 35.43 -1.22
N GLU A 316 -14.14 34.20 -1.68
CA GLU A 316 -14.16 33.83 -3.10
C GLU A 316 -12.83 34.10 -3.84
N GLU A 317 -11.72 34.16 -3.10
CA GLU A 317 -10.38 34.27 -3.70
C GLU A 317 -10.00 32.94 -4.37
N PRO A 318 -9.45 32.95 -5.60
CA PRO A 318 -9.13 31.75 -6.38
C PRO A 318 -7.87 31.05 -5.87
N ILE A 319 -7.93 30.48 -4.67
CA ILE A 319 -6.83 29.77 -4.01
C ILE A 319 -6.70 28.30 -4.44
N LEU A 320 -7.75 27.74 -5.06
CA LEU A 320 -7.77 26.37 -5.59
C LEU A 320 -7.52 26.39 -7.10
N SER A 321 -6.93 25.32 -7.63
CA SER A 321 -6.77 25.17 -9.07
C SER A 321 -8.14 25.13 -9.78
N ASP A 322 -8.22 25.62 -11.02
CA ASP A 322 -9.44 25.55 -11.84
C ASP A 322 -9.94 24.11 -12.01
N ARG A 323 -9.00 23.15 -12.03
CA ARG A 323 -9.25 21.71 -12.13
C ARG A 323 -9.65 21.06 -10.80
N ARG A 324 -9.53 21.80 -9.70
CA ARG A 324 -9.84 21.36 -8.32
C ARG A 324 -9.07 20.13 -7.86
N ASP A 325 -7.90 19.91 -8.44
CA ASP A 325 -6.96 18.84 -8.09
C ASP A 325 -5.93 19.26 -7.04
N GLY A 326 -6.00 20.50 -6.53
CA GLY A 326 -5.13 21.01 -5.47
C GLY A 326 -5.24 22.51 -5.29
N LEU A 327 -4.22 23.10 -4.64
CA LEU A 327 -4.08 24.55 -4.51
C LEU A 327 -3.53 25.16 -5.80
N ASP A 328 -3.91 26.41 -6.10
CA ASP A 328 -3.22 27.18 -7.13
C ASP A 328 -1.91 27.72 -6.58
N TRP A 329 -0.81 27.14 -7.03
CA TRP A 329 0.54 27.48 -6.62
C TRP A 329 1.03 28.85 -7.14
N HIS A 330 0.28 29.52 -8.01
CA HIS A 330 0.57 30.91 -8.40
C HIS A 330 0.09 31.93 -7.36
N HIS A 331 -0.87 31.55 -6.51
CA HIS A 331 -1.44 32.42 -5.48
C HIS A 331 -0.38 32.85 -4.45
N PRO A 332 -0.36 34.12 -3.99
CA PRO A 332 0.69 34.61 -3.06
C PRO A 332 0.77 33.83 -1.74
N LEU A 333 -0.37 33.44 -1.14
CA LEU A 333 -0.39 32.57 0.05
C LEU A 333 0.33 31.24 -0.19
N CYS A 334 0.10 30.58 -1.34
CA CYS A 334 0.73 29.29 -1.66
C CYS A 334 2.24 29.42 -1.85
N LYS A 335 2.70 30.55 -2.41
CA LYS A 335 4.13 30.89 -2.49
C LYS A 335 4.73 31.07 -1.11
N ALA A 336 4.11 31.88 -0.24
CA ALA A 336 4.57 32.07 1.14
C ALA A 336 4.61 30.74 1.93
N LEU A 337 3.58 29.89 1.77
CA LEU A 337 3.54 28.56 2.37
C LEU A 337 4.69 27.68 1.87
N ARG A 338 4.97 27.70 0.57
CA ARG A 338 6.09 26.97 -0.03
C ARG A 338 7.41 27.43 0.58
N ASP A 339 7.66 28.73 0.62
CA ASP A 339 8.94 29.26 1.09
C ASP A 339 9.21 28.87 2.55
N VAL A 340 8.20 28.99 3.42
CA VAL A 340 8.28 28.61 4.82
C VAL A 340 8.50 27.10 4.99
N VAL A 341 7.74 26.26 4.31
CA VAL A 341 7.85 24.80 4.48
C VAL A 341 9.13 24.25 3.85
N THR A 342 9.55 24.76 2.67
CA THR A 342 10.80 24.37 2.01
C THR A 342 12.02 24.72 2.88
N LYS A 343 12.02 25.87 3.56
CA LYS A 343 13.07 26.26 4.50
C LYS A 343 13.24 25.25 5.65
N GLU A 344 12.13 24.72 6.16
CA GLU A 344 12.12 23.71 7.22
C GLU A 344 12.40 22.29 6.72
N LEU A 345 11.96 21.94 5.50
CA LEU A 345 12.21 20.64 4.88
C LEU A 345 13.68 20.43 4.52
N LYS A 346 14.36 21.48 4.05
CA LYS A 346 15.74 21.41 3.59
C LYS A 346 16.70 20.73 4.59
N PRO A 347 16.81 21.18 5.86
CA PRO A 347 17.72 20.54 6.82
C PRO A 347 17.37 19.07 7.09
N ILE A 348 16.08 18.71 7.08
CA ILE A 348 15.61 17.34 7.30
C ILE A 348 16.05 16.43 6.13
N VAL A 349 15.86 16.88 4.89
CA VAL A 349 16.30 16.14 3.69
C VAL A 349 17.82 15.98 3.67
N ASP A 350 18.55 17.05 4.01
CA ASP A 350 20.02 17.04 4.05
C ASP A 350 20.56 16.12 5.17
N GLU A 351 19.83 15.96 6.28
CA GLU A 351 20.15 14.99 7.33
C GLU A 351 19.92 13.55 6.86
N ILE A 352 18.75 13.24 6.28
CA ILE A 352 18.45 11.90 5.74
C ILE A 352 19.51 11.49 4.71
N LYS A 353 19.88 12.41 3.82
CA LYS A 353 20.94 12.19 2.82
C LYS A 353 22.27 11.80 3.47
N ARG A 354 22.72 12.53 4.50
CA ARG A 354 23.99 12.25 5.19
C ARG A 354 23.98 10.91 5.91
N GLU A 355 22.86 10.54 6.51
CA GLU A 355 22.69 9.24 7.17
C GLU A 355 22.79 8.09 6.14
N GLU A 356 22.09 8.20 5.00
CA GLU A 356 22.12 7.14 3.98
C GLU A 356 23.46 7.06 3.25
N GLU A 357 24.11 8.19 2.98
CA GLU A 357 25.43 8.21 2.36
C GLU A 357 26.53 7.69 3.30
N SER A 358 26.43 7.96 4.61
CA SER A 358 27.36 7.39 5.59
C SER A 358 27.17 5.89 5.75
N GLN A 359 25.92 5.40 5.78
CA GLN A 359 25.62 3.97 5.73
C GLN A 359 26.18 3.33 4.45
N LYS A 360 25.96 3.91 3.26
CA LYS A 360 26.52 3.36 2.00
C LYS A 360 28.05 3.30 1.98
N LYS A 361 28.72 4.33 2.49
CA LYS A 361 30.19 4.36 2.58
C LYS A 361 30.77 3.33 3.56
N LEU A 362 29.99 2.91 4.56
CA LEU A 362 30.36 1.82 5.46
C LEU A 362 30.23 0.43 4.78
N VAL A 363 29.36 0.28 3.78
CA VAL A 363 29.10 -1.00 3.08
C VAL A 363 30.07 -1.26 1.91
N GLU A 364 30.55 -0.23 1.22
CA GLU A 364 31.34 -0.39 -0.01
C GLU A 364 32.83 -0.05 0.19
N ASN A 365 33.61 -0.98 0.77
CA ASN A 365 35.06 -0.98 0.53
C ASN A 365 35.33 -1.67 -0.82
N GLU A 366 35.81 -0.93 -1.82
CA GLU A 366 36.05 -1.40 -3.20
C GLU A 366 36.95 -2.65 -3.25
N LYS A 367 37.87 -2.77 -2.28
CA LYS A 367 38.72 -3.94 -2.06
C LYS A 367 37.92 -5.20 -1.69
N THR A 368 36.89 -5.07 -0.84
CA THR A 368 36.01 -6.19 -0.44
C THR A 368 35.16 -6.68 -1.60
N ARG A 369 34.61 -5.75 -2.39
CA ARG A 369 33.83 -6.07 -3.58
C ARG A 369 34.65 -6.87 -4.59
N GLN A 370 35.90 -6.46 -4.83
CA GLN A 370 36.79 -7.17 -5.73
C GLN A 370 37.10 -8.60 -5.25
N ARG A 371 37.35 -8.80 -3.94
CA ARG A 371 37.53 -10.15 -3.36
C ARG A 371 36.32 -11.04 -3.63
N PHE A 372 35.11 -10.54 -3.36
CA PHE A 372 33.87 -11.31 -3.57
C PHE A 372 33.65 -11.68 -5.03
N LEU A 373 33.88 -10.75 -5.97
CA LEU A 373 33.78 -11.05 -7.40
C LEU A 373 34.76 -12.16 -7.82
N THR A 374 36.03 -12.06 -7.42
CA THR A 374 37.02 -13.10 -7.73
C THR A 374 36.71 -14.45 -7.08
N ALA A 375 36.13 -14.44 -5.87
CA ALA A 375 35.69 -15.66 -5.20
C ALA A 375 34.49 -16.31 -5.92
N ILE A 376 33.52 -15.50 -6.36
CA ILE A 376 32.35 -15.98 -7.10
C ILE A 376 32.76 -16.63 -8.43
N GLU A 377 33.69 -16.03 -9.17
CA GLU A 377 34.24 -16.66 -10.38
C GLU A 377 34.81 -18.04 -10.09
N LYS A 378 35.58 -18.17 -8.99
CA LYS A 378 36.17 -19.45 -8.62
C LYS A 378 35.14 -20.47 -8.12
N ILE A 379 34.17 -20.02 -7.32
CA ILE A 379 33.06 -20.84 -6.83
C ILE A 379 32.24 -21.40 -8.00
N ASN A 380 31.99 -20.60 -9.04
CA ASN A 380 31.29 -21.08 -10.23
C ASN A 380 32.11 -22.09 -11.05
N GLN A 381 33.44 -21.98 -11.09
CA GLN A 381 34.29 -23.03 -11.67
C GLN A 381 34.15 -24.35 -10.91
N ILE A 382 34.10 -24.30 -9.58
CA ILE A 382 33.85 -25.48 -8.73
C ILE A 382 32.45 -26.04 -9.03
N ALA A 383 31.43 -25.19 -9.10
CA ALA A 383 30.07 -25.61 -9.44
C ALA A 383 30.00 -26.31 -10.81
N LEU A 384 30.71 -25.78 -11.81
CA LEU A 384 30.79 -26.38 -13.14
C LEU A 384 31.51 -27.73 -13.12
N GLN A 385 32.58 -27.87 -12.33
CA GLN A 385 33.29 -29.14 -12.14
C GLN A 385 32.40 -30.19 -11.48
N GLU A 386 31.62 -29.79 -10.46
CA GLU A 386 30.80 -30.71 -9.67
C GLU A 386 29.45 -31.04 -10.31
N LEU A 387 28.89 -30.13 -11.11
CA LEU A 387 27.51 -30.22 -11.66
C LEU A 387 27.43 -30.16 -13.20
N GLY A 388 28.54 -30.03 -13.93
CA GLY A 388 28.51 -29.87 -15.38
C GLY A 388 27.60 -28.71 -15.83
N ALA A 389 26.81 -28.89 -16.90
CA ALA A 389 25.93 -27.85 -17.45
C ALA A 389 24.90 -27.25 -16.46
N GLU A 390 24.60 -27.91 -15.34
CA GLU A 390 23.74 -27.35 -14.28
C GLU A 390 24.48 -26.33 -13.38
N GLY A 391 25.81 -26.29 -13.46
CA GLY A 391 26.64 -25.24 -12.89
C GLY A 391 26.59 -23.91 -13.67
N GLU A 392 26.04 -23.91 -14.90
CA GLU A 392 25.80 -22.70 -15.71
C GLU A 392 24.54 -21.92 -15.27
N GLY A 393 23.83 -22.37 -14.23
CA GLY A 393 22.65 -21.68 -13.70
C GLY A 393 21.35 -21.89 -14.50
N ARG A 394 21.35 -22.73 -15.54
CA ARG A 394 20.14 -23.10 -16.30
C ARG A 394 19.41 -24.28 -15.67
N SER A 395 18.53 -24.01 -14.71
CA SER A 395 17.40 -24.90 -14.45
C SER A 395 16.22 -24.48 -15.31
N LYS A 396 16.03 -25.15 -16.46
CA LYS A 396 14.69 -25.25 -17.05
C LYS A 396 13.86 -26.08 -16.08
N GLU A 397 12.99 -25.44 -15.32
CA GLU A 397 11.87 -26.14 -14.68
C GLU A 397 11.05 -26.77 -15.81
N LYS A 398 11.27 -28.07 -16.02
CA LYS A 398 10.32 -28.91 -16.74
C LYS A 398 9.11 -29.05 -15.83
N GLU A 399 7.96 -28.60 -16.32
CA GLU A 399 6.65 -28.91 -15.75
C GLU A 399 6.54 -30.42 -15.49
N GLY A 400 6.15 -30.76 -14.26
CA GLY A 400 6.05 -32.12 -13.75
C GLY A 400 7.31 -32.62 -13.05
N LYS A 401 7.63 -32.09 -11.87
CA LYS A 401 8.65 -32.64 -10.95
C LYS A 401 8.18 -32.59 -9.48
N PRO A 402 8.76 -33.45 -8.61
CA PRO A 402 8.33 -33.64 -7.23
C PRO A 402 8.27 -32.35 -6.43
N SER A 403 7.23 -32.19 -5.62
CA SER A 403 7.20 -31.12 -4.62
C SER A 403 8.28 -31.40 -3.59
N THR A 404 9.42 -30.71 -3.68
CA THR A 404 10.52 -30.90 -2.75
C THR A 404 10.07 -30.58 -1.32
N PRO A 405 10.28 -31.50 -0.35
CA PRO A 405 9.88 -31.30 1.03
C PRO A 405 10.72 -30.18 1.68
N PRO A 406 10.13 -29.34 2.55
CA PRO A 406 10.88 -28.36 3.34
C PRO A 406 11.86 -29.07 4.30
N PRO A 407 12.97 -28.42 4.72
CA PRO A 407 14.01 -29.04 5.55
C PRO A 407 13.50 -29.73 6.82
N ASN A 408 12.47 -29.18 7.46
CA ASN A 408 11.85 -29.72 8.68
C ASN A 408 10.49 -30.38 8.43
N GLY A 409 10.14 -30.63 7.16
CA GLY A 409 8.85 -31.21 6.77
C GLY A 409 7.62 -30.30 6.95
N PHE A 410 7.78 -29.11 7.54
CA PHE A 410 6.73 -28.12 7.71
C PHE A 410 7.33 -26.71 7.71
N ASP A 411 7.23 -25.98 6.59
CA ASP A 411 7.82 -24.63 6.52
C ASP A 411 7.23 -23.71 5.45
N PHE A 412 7.35 -22.40 5.67
CA PHE A 412 7.06 -21.39 4.66
C PHE A 412 8.22 -21.29 3.66
N ILE A 413 7.92 -21.23 2.37
CA ILE A 413 8.94 -21.11 1.33
C ILE A 413 8.57 -20.00 0.33
N PRO A 414 9.23 -18.83 0.35
CA PRO A 414 10.31 -18.43 1.28
C PRO A 414 9.84 -18.19 2.72
N GLU A 415 10.79 -18.00 3.66
CA GLU A 415 10.53 -17.58 5.05
C GLU A 415 10.43 -16.04 5.18
N TYR A 416 10.66 -15.29 4.10
CA TYR A 416 10.53 -13.83 4.06
C TYR A 416 9.76 -13.37 2.83
N TYR A 417 8.80 -12.46 3.02
CA TYR A 417 8.00 -11.89 1.94
C TYR A 417 7.91 -10.37 2.05
N GLN A 418 7.96 -9.71 0.88
CA GLN A 418 7.55 -8.32 0.75
C GLN A 418 6.17 -8.23 0.12
N ILE A 419 5.29 -7.45 0.72
CA ILE A 419 3.95 -7.20 0.19
C ILE A 419 3.73 -5.70 0.05
N ILE A 420 3.11 -5.30 -1.06
CA ILE A 420 2.72 -3.89 -1.23
C ILE A 420 1.50 -3.62 -0.36
N ALA A 421 1.50 -2.52 0.39
CA ALA A 421 0.33 -2.13 1.16
C ALA A 421 -0.90 -2.04 0.26
N GLY A 422 -2.01 -2.61 0.72
CA GLY A 422 -3.23 -2.68 -0.07
C GLY A 422 -3.33 -3.82 -1.07
N ASN A 423 -2.25 -4.58 -1.29
CA ASN A 423 -2.26 -5.73 -2.18
C ASN A 423 -2.44 -7.04 -1.40
N ARG A 424 -2.93 -8.04 -2.12
CA ARG A 424 -2.90 -9.44 -1.66
C ARG A 424 -1.59 -10.09 -2.06
N ALA A 425 -1.10 -10.95 -1.20
CA ALA A 425 -0.05 -11.91 -1.52
C ALA A 425 -0.48 -13.31 -1.09
N THR A 426 0.05 -14.29 -1.79
CA THR A 426 -0.11 -15.70 -1.45
C THR A 426 1.24 -16.19 -0.92
N LEU A 427 1.24 -16.70 0.31
CA LEU A 427 2.36 -17.40 0.89
C LEU A 427 2.32 -18.86 0.46
N THR A 428 3.48 -19.51 0.42
CA THR A 428 3.58 -20.94 0.17
C THR A 428 4.00 -21.61 1.47
N LEU A 429 3.16 -22.48 2.01
CA LEU A 429 3.47 -23.33 3.16
C LEU A 429 3.52 -24.78 2.67
N LYS A 430 4.68 -25.42 2.76
CA LYS A 430 4.84 -26.83 2.39
C LYS A 430 4.74 -27.72 3.62
N VAL A 431 4.07 -28.86 3.44
CA VAL A 431 3.75 -29.80 4.52
C VAL A 431 4.02 -31.22 4.05
N VAL A 432 4.85 -31.97 4.76
CA VAL A 432 5.12 -33.39 4.46
C VAL A 432 4.07 -34.26 5.15
N VAL A 433 3.29 -34.99 4.36
CA VAL A 433 2.15 -35.80 4.80
C VAL A 433 2.28 -37.21 4.19
N PRO A 434 1.97 -38.28 4.93
CA PRO A 434 1.57 -38.33 6.34
C PRO A 434 2.76 -38.39 7.33
N TRP A 435 3.98 -38.46 6.82
CA TRP A 435 5.17 -38.86 7.58
C TRP A 435 5.60 -37.86 8.66
N VAL A 436 5.48 -36.55 8.39
CA VAL A 436 5.83 -35.50 9.37
C VAL A 436 4.56 -34.98 10.03
N ILE A 437 3.56 -34.65 9.23
CA ILE A 437 2.24 -34.24 9.71
C ILE A 437 1.20 -35.28 9.28
N PRO A 438 0.47 -35.90 10.23
CA PRO A 438 -0.54 -36.89 9.92
C PRO A 438 -1.64 -36.35 9.01
N SER A 439 -2.15 -37.21 8.12
CA SER A 439 -3.36 -36.93 7.33
C SER A 439 -4.54 -36.58 8.23
N GLY A 440 -5.32 -35.57 7.86
CA GLY A 440 -6.42 -35.01 8.66
C GLY A 440 -6.01 -33.94 9.68
N SER A 441 -4.72 -33.60 9.79
CA SER A 441 -4.26 -32.55 10.71
C SER A 441 -4.79 -31.18 10.32
N ILE A 442 -5.11 -30.36 11.33
CA ILE A 442 -5.57 -28.98 11.17
C ILE A 442 -4.38 -28.04 11.41
N ILE A 443 -4.06 -27.23 10.41
CA ILE A 443 -3.06 -26.18 10.49
C ILE A 443 -3.75 -24.84 10.65
N ASN A 444 -3.40 -24.12 11.72
CA ASN A 444 -3.86 -22.77 11.99
C ASN A 444 -2.76 -21.77 11.62
N VAL A 445 -3.13 -20.72 10.90
CA VAL A 445 -2.24 -19.63 10.50
C VAL A 445 -2.66 -18.34 11.20
N GLU A 446 -1.73 -17.76 11.94
CA GLU A 446 -1.91 -16.55 12.76
C GLU A 446 -0.83 -15.51 12.42
N THR A 447 -1.07 -14.27 12.84
CA THR A 447 -0.12 -13.16 12.70
C THR A 447 0.00 -12.45 14.05
N ASP A 448 1.18 -11.93 14.34
CA ASP A 448 1.44 -11.09 15.51
C ASP A 448 1.05 -9.61 15.31
N SER A 449 0.54 -9.23 14.14
CA SER A 449 0.22 -7.84 13.80
C SER A 449 -1.18 -7.67 13.22
N ASP A 450 -1.94 -6.72 13.79
CA ASP A 450 -3.24 -6.31 13.26
C ASP A 450 -3.15 -5.58 11.91
N ASP A 451 -1.95 -5.16 11.50
CA ASP A 451 -1.69 -4.52 10.21
C ASP A 451 -1.51 -5.54 9.07
N ILE A 452 -1.63 -6.85 9.35
CA ILE A 452 -1.76 -7.91 8.36
C ILE A 452 -3.08 -8.66 8.56
N ARG A 453 -3.85 -8.84 7.48
CA ARG A 453 -5.06 -9.67 7.49
C ARG A 453 -4.80 -10.99 6.77
N ILE A 454 -5.02 -12.11 7.46
CA ILE A 454 -5.03 -13.45 6.87
C ILE A 454 -6.47 -13.80 6.47
N GLU A 455 -6.71 -14.11 5.19
CA GLU A 455 -8.06 -14.41 4.68
C GLU A 455 -8.48 -15.86 4.95
N ASN A 456 -7.55 -16.82 4.83
CA ASN A 456 -7.74 -18.25 5.09
C ASN A 456 -6.79 -18.70 6.21
N LYS A 457 -7.33 -18.81 7.43
CA LYS A 457 -6.56 -19.12 8.65
C LYS A 457 -6.47 -20.60 8.96
N ILE A 458 -7.33 -21.45 8.40
CA ILE A 458 -7.44 -22.85 8.78
C ILE A 458 -7.33 -23.71 7.52
N PHE A 459 -6.46 -24.71 7.58
CA PHE A 459 -6.26 -25.70 6.52
C PHE A 459 -6.34 -27.09 7.12
N THR A 460 -6.97 -28.02 6.39
CA THR A 460 -6.93 -29.44 6.69
C THR A 460 -6.08 -30.11 5.64
N VAL A 461 -5.02 -30.80 6.05
CA VAL A 461 -4.16 -31.53 5.12
C VAL A 461 -4.61 -32.97 4.99
N LYS A 462 -4.57 -33.51 3.78
CA LYS A 462 -4.86 -34.92 3.52
C LYS A 462 -3.79 -35.56 2.66
N GLU A 463 -3.52 -36.83 2.91
CA GLU A 463 -2.56 -37.61 2.13
C GLU A 463 -2.93 -37.71 0.64
N GLU A 464 -4.22 -37.77 0.33
CA GLU A 464 -4.73 -37.78 -1.07
C GLU A 464 -4.41 -36.51 -1.87
N GLU A 465 -4.09 -35.41 -1.18
CA GLU A 465 -3.71 -34.12 -1.78
C GLU A 465 -2.18 -33.98 -1.92
N ALA A 466 -1.42 -34.94 -1.39
CA ALA A 466 0.05 -34.90 -1.41
C ALA A 466 0.60 -35.35 -2.76
N VAL A 467 1.53 -34.57 -3.30
CA VAL A 467 2.34 -34.95 -4.47
C VAL A 467 3.74 -35.28 -3.95
N ASP A 468 4.16 -36.54 -4.12
CA ASP A 468 5.41 -37.07 -3.56
C ASP A 468 5.55 -36.86 -2.04
N GLY A 469 4.44 -37.03 -1.32
CA GLY A 469 4.39 -36.88 0.14
C GLY A 469 4.38 -35.43 0.63
N VAL A 470 4.18 -34.45 -0.26
CA VAL A 470 4.13 -33.02 0.10
C VAL A 470 2.82 -32.37 -0.34
N VAL A 471 2.14 -31.71 0.59
CA VAL A 471 1.00 -30.83 0.36
C VAL A 471 1.47 -29.38 0.35
N VAL A 472 0.98 -28.58 -0.61
CA VAL A 472 1.26 -27.14 -0.70
C VAL A 472 0.01 -26.35 -0.31
N LEU A 473 0.11 -25.64 0.81
CA LEU A 473 -0.94 -24.75 1.29
C LEU A 473 -0.62 -23.31 0.90
N ASN A 474 -1.68 -22.55 0.61
CA ASN A 474 -1.57 -21.19 0.08
C ASN A 474 -2.29 -20.16 0.96
N PRO A 475 -1.75 -19.80 2.15
CA PRO A 475 -2.28 -18.70 2.95
C PRO A 475 -2.24 -17.38 2.18
N LYS A 476 -3.39 -16.72 2.10
CA LYS A 476 -3.58 -15.42 1.47
C LYS A 476 -3.56 -14.34 2.54
N ILE A 477 -2.65 -13.39 2.36
CA ILE A 477 -2.47 -12.27 3.28
C ILE A 477 -2.72 -10.94 2.57
N TYR A 478 -3.07 -9.93 3.36
CA TYR A 478 -3.32 -8.56 2.91
C TYR A 478 -2.59 -7.59 3.84
N GLY A 479 -1.66 -6.81 3.30
CA GLY A 479 -0.89 -5.81 4.05
C GLY A 479 -1.65 -4.50 4.17
N LYS A 480 -1.79 -3.96 5.38
CA LYS A 480 -2.59 -2.77 5.63
C LYS A 480 -1.74 -1.49 5.76
N ARG A 481 -0.63 -1.51 6.50
CA ARG A 481 0.21 -0.33 6.80
C ARG A 481 1.63 -0.49 6.30
N VAL A 482 2.17 0.54 5.65
CA VAL A 482 3.59 0.54 5.25
C VAL A 482 4.52 0.70 6.43
N GLY A 483 5.61 -0.06 6.36
CA GLY A 483 6.64 -0.15 7.39
C GLY A 483 6.33 -1.15 8.49
N THR A 484 5.18 -1.83 8.41
CA THR A 484 4.89 -2.96 9.28
C THR A 484 5.81 -4.13 8.94
N GLU A 485 6.48 -4.63 9.97
CA GLU A 485 7.13 -5.94 9.99
C GLU A 485 6.34 -6.85 10.94
N ALA A 486 6.02 -8.06 10.50
CA ALA A 486 5.16 -8.98 11.24
C ALA A 486 5.52 -10.44 10.95
N ILE A 487 5.31 -11.32 11.91
CA ILE A 487 5.53 -12.76 11.78
C ILE A 487 4.20 -13.45 11.52
N ILE A 488 4.13 -14.22 10.44
CA ILE A 488 3.06 -15.18 10.18
C ILE A 488 3.51 -16.52 10.75
N THR A 489 2.70 -17.08 11.64
CA THR A 489 2.97 -18.39 12.26
C THR A 489 1.94 -19.39 11.77
N ALA A 490 2.39 -20.52 11.23
CA ALA A 490 1.56 -21.69 11.02
C ALA A 490 1.83 -22.70 12.14
N ARG A 491 0.77 -23.24 12.76
CA ARG A 491 0.86 -24.23 13.83
C ARG A 491 -0.04 -25.42 13.58
N THR A 492 0.47 -26.60 13.90
CA THR A 492 -0.30 -27.83 14.08
C THR A 492 0.31 -28.61 15.24
N LYS A 493 -0.47 -28.99 16.25
CA LYS A 493 -0.05 -29.70 17.49
C LYS A 493 1.40 -29.45 17.94
N ASP A 494 2.35 -30.20 17.39
CA ASP A 494 3.77 -30.21 17.77
C ASP A 494 4.71 -29.43 16.84
N PHE A 495 4.22 -28.91 15.70
CA PHE A 495 5.00 -28.22 14.68
C PHE A 495 4.63 -26.74 14.54
N LYS A 496 5.66 -25.93 14.28
CA LYS A 496 5.56 -24.48 14.07
C LYS A 496 6.42 -24.08 12.88
N ALA A 497 5.85 -23.31 11.96
CA ALA A 497 6.56 -22.64 10.87
C ALA A 497 6.32 -21.14 10.96
N GLU A 498 7.31 -20.33 10.61
CA GLU A 498 7.24 -18.88 10.70
C GLU A 498 7.72 -18.23 9.40
N ALA A 499 7.04 -17.16 8.98
CA ALA A 499 7.52 -16.30 7.90
C ALA A 499 7.49 -14.83 8.34
N LEU A 500 8.56 -14.09 8.05
CA LEU A 500 8.64 -12.66 8.25
C LEU A 500 8.03 -11.94 7.05
N ILE A 501 7.05 -11.07 7.30
CA ILE A 501 6.39 -10.26 6.28
C ILE A 501 6.77 -8.81 6.50
N LYS A 502 7.20 -8.15 5.43
CA LYS A 502 7.44 -6.70 5.40
C LYS A 502 6.49 -6.01 4.43
N VAL A 503 5.74 -5.03 4.93
CA VAL A 503 4.79 -4.26 4.12
C VAL A 503 5.49 -3.00 3.58
N VAL A 504 5.54 -2.87 2.26
CA VAL A 504 6.24 -1.77 1.55
C VAL A 504 5.27 -0.93 0.71
N ALA A 505 5.66 0.31 0.43
CA ALA A 505 4.88 1.22 -0.42
C ALA A 505 4.88 0.80 -1.90
N ALA A 506 6.00 0.27 -2.35
CA ALA A 506 6.19 -0.29 -3.67
C ALA A 506 7.28 -1.35 -3.59
N ILE A 507 7.15 -2.39 -4.39
CA ILE A 507 8.26 -3.31 -4.65
C ILE A 507 8.99 -2.75 -5.85
N ASP A 508 10.30 -2.52 -5.69
CA ASP A 508 11.12 -1.87 -6.69
C ASP A 508 11.26 -2.79 -7.93
N LYS A 509 10.33 -2.64 -8.88
CA LYS A 509 10.39 -3.35 -10.16
C LYS A 509 11.58 -2.89 -11.01
N LYS A 510 12.30 -1.83 -10.60
CA LYS A 510 13.48 -1.29 -11.28
C LYS A 510 14.74 -2.16 -11.16
N ASN A 511 14.69 -3.27 -10.44
CA ASN A 511 15.67 -4.36 -10.61
C ASN A 511 15.31 -5.36 -11.72
N LYS A 512 14.26 -5.13 -12.52
CA LYS A 512 14.36 -5.40 -13.96
C LYS A 512 15.27 -4.34 -14.56
N HIS A 513 16.56 -4.40 -14.24
CA HIS A 513 17.55 -3.78 -15.07
C HIS A 513 17.22 -4.20 -16.50
N LYS A 514 16.95 -3.21 -17.37
CA LYS A 514 17.31 -3.34 -18.77
C LYS A 514 18.69 -3.95 -18.75
N GLU A 515 18.79 -5.21 -19.18
CA GLU A 515 20.07 -5.80 -19.52
C GLU A 515 20.75 -4.78 -20.42
N ARG A 516 21.78 -4.13 -19.88
CA ARG A 516 22.79 -3.56 -20.74
C ARG A 516 23.28 -4.75 -21.55
N LYS A 517 22.90 -4.80 -22.82
CA LYS A 517 23.53 -5.65 -23.81
C LYS A 517 25.04 -5.42 -23.68
N GLY A 518 25.73 -6.38 -23.08
CA GLY A 518 27.18 -6.37 -22.93
C GLY A 518 27.66 -6.96 -21.61
N LYS A 519 27.92 -8.29 -21.62
CA LYS A 519 28.82 -9.08 -20.74
C LYS A 519 28.41 -9.14 -19.26
N THR A 520 28.08 -10.26 -18.61
CA THR A 520 28.06 -11.72 -18.87
C THR A 520 27.03 -12.28 -17.88
N LYS A 521 26.01 -12.98 -18.37
CA LYS A 521 25.11 -13.79 -17.53
C LYS A 521 25.62 -15.23 -17.51
N GLU A 522 25.30 -15.94 -16.42
CA GLU A 522 25.21 -17.42 -16.27
C GLU A 522 26.36 -18.12 -15.52
N GLY A 523 26.28 -18.06 -14.19
CA GLY A 523 26.89 -19.02 -13.25
C GLY A 523 25.91 -19.31 -12.09
N LEU A 524 26.07 -20.43 -11.38
CA LEU A 524 25.20 -20.83 -10.27
C LEU A 524 25.16 -19.83 -9.10
N PHE A 525 26.27 -19.13 -8.83
CA PHE A 525 26.38 -18.14 -7.77
C PHE A 525 26.69 -16.78 -8.38
N ASN A 526 25.91 -15.76 -8.06
CA ASN A 526 26.00 -14.42 -8.67
C ASN A 526 26.70 -13.40 -7.77
N ASP A 527 26.54 -13.51 -6.45
CA ASP A 527 27.04 -12.51 -5.51
C ASP A 527 27.14 -13.05 -4.07
N ILE A 528 27.87 -12.34 -3.20
CA ILE A 528 27.96 -12.55 -1.75
C ILE A 528 27.51 -11.27 -1.05
N LYS A 529 26.49 -11.35 -0.19
CA LYS A 529 25.93 -10.20 0.52
C LYS A 529 25.76 -10.46 2.01
N TYR A 530 25.84 -9.39 2.79
CA TYR A 530 25.38 -9.40 4.18
C TYR A 530 23.88 -9.11 4.22
N ASP A 531 23.16 -9.85 5.05
CA ASP A 531 21.73 -9.67 5.23
C ASP A 531 21.41 -9.65 6.72
N PRO A 532 21.25 -8.46 7.33
CA PRO A 532 20.92 -8.33 8.74
C PRO A 532 19.47 -8.77 9.05
N ALA A 533 18.63 -9.02 8.04
CA ALA A 533 17.25 -9.44 8.22
C ALA A 533 17.07 -10.96 8.37
N LEU A 534 18.11 -11.77 8.12
CA LEU A 534 18.06 -13.24 8.25
C LEU A 534 17.87 -13.73 9.71
N GLY A 535 18.08 -12.86 10.70
CA GLY A 535 17.88 -13.18 12.11
C GLY A 535 18.85 -14.22 12.69
N PRO A 536 18.63 -14.68 13.93
CA PRO A 536 19.61 -15.49 14.68
C PRO A 536 19.55 -16.99 14.39
N LYS A 537 18.68 -17.47 13.50
CA LYS A 537 18.46 -18.91 13.27
C LYS A 537 19.54 -19.57 12.40
N VAL A 538 20.09 -18.83 11.45
CA VAL A 538 21.11 -19.33 10.50
C VAL A 538 22.26 -18.33 10.37
N ARG A 539 23.47 -18.83 10.14
CA ARG A 539 24.66 -17.98 9.93
C ARG A 539 24.82 -17.52 8.48
N HIS A 540 24.26 -18.28 7.54
CA HIS A 540 24.27 -17.99 6.11
C HIS A 540 23.07 -18.67 5.43
N TYR A 541 22.78 -18.25 4.21
CA TYR A 541 21.71 -18.80 3.37
C TYR A 541 22.06 -18.62 1.89
N PHE A 542 21.63 -19.53 1.02
CA PHE A 542 21.73 -19.33 -0.43
C PHE A 542 20.34 -19.01 -1.01
N ASP A 543 20.19 -17.78 -1.48
CA ASP A 543 18.99 -17.30 -2.16
C ASP A 543 18.96 -17.85 -3.58
N LYS A 544 18.11 -18.87 -3.81
CA LYS A 544 18.06 -19.59 -5.09
C LYS A 544 17.50 -18.75 -6.22
N GLU A 545 16.54 -17.88 -5.93
CA GLU A 545 15.90 -17.02 -6.94
C GLU A 545 16.88 -15.96 -7.44
N ALA A 546 17.59 -15.33 -6.51
CA ALA A 546 18.62 -14.34 -6.85
C ALA A 546 19.96 -14.99 -7.23
N SER A 547 20.15 -16.26 -6.87
CA SER A 547 21.43 -16.97 -6.89
C SER A 547 22.52 -16.24 -6.09
N ILE A 548 22.16 -15.72 -4.91
CA ILE A 548 23.06 -14.92 -4.04
C ILE A 548 23.34 -15.66 -2.73
N ILE A 549 24.60 -15.69 -2.33
CA ILE A 549 25.02 -16.17 -1.01
C ILE A 549 24.81 -15.03 -0.01
N LYS A 550 24.00 -15.26 1.03
CA LYS A 550 23.70 -14.29 2.07
C LYS A 550 24.34 -14.72 3.39
N ILE A 551 24.98 -13.78 4.08
CA ILE A 551 25.60 -13.95 5.40
C ILE A 551 24.74 -13.24 6.42
N SER A 552 24.28 -13.95 7.46
CA SER A 552 23.48 -13.35 8.53
C SER A 552 24.40 -12.57 9.48
N SER A 553 24.52 -11.27 9.25
CA SER A 553 25.40 -10.38 10.01
C SER A 553 24.90 -10.12 11.44
N LYS A 554 23.61 -10.32 11.70
CA LYS A 554 22.99 -10.23 13.05
C LYS A 554 22.88 -11.57 13.77
N HIS A 555 23.50 -12.63 13.26
CA HIS A 555 23.57 -13.88 14.01
C HIS A 555 24.47 -13.69 15.24
N PRO A 556 24.12 -14.19 16.45
CA PRO A 556 24.88 -13.92 17.69
C PRO A 556 26.38 -14.24 17.63
N SER A 557 26.76 -15.26 16.86
CA SER A 557 28.18 -15.63 16.66
C SER A 557 28.89 -14.88 15.53
N VAL A 558 28.18 -14.10 14.72
CA VAL A 558 28.71 -13.33 13.59
C VAL A 558 28.77 -11.85 13.94
N GLU A 559 27.74 -11.32 14.62
CA GLU A 559 27.63 -9.89 14.97
C GLU A 559 28.72 -9.40 15.92
N VAL A 560 29.35 -10.32 16.67
CA VAL A 560 30.51 -10.04 17.52
C VAL A 560 31.79 -9.70 16.72
N TYR A 561 31.81 -10.03 15.42
CA TYR A 561 32.95 -9.76 14.51
C TYR A 561 32.61 -8.77 13.40
N LEU A 562 31.36 -8.78 12.92
CA LEU A 562 30.92 -8.03 11.75
C LEU A 562 29.73 -7.12 12.08
N GLY A 563 29.74 -5.92 11.54
CA GLY A 563 28.56 -5.06 11.56
C GLY A 563 27.44 -5.56 10.63
N PRO A 564 26.22 -4.99 10.74
CA PRO A 564 25.03 -5.41 10.01
C PRO A 564 25.18 -5.48 8.48
N ASN A 565 26.10 -4.72 7.90
CA ASN A 565 26.35 -4.70 6.46
C ASN A 565 27.77 -5.16 6.10
N GLY A 566 28.46 -5.84 7.02
CA GLY A 566 29.83 -6.31 6.83
C GLY A 566 30.89 -5.32 7.29
N GLU A 567 30.55 -4.34 8.13
CA GLU A 567 31.52 -3.44 8.74
C GLU A 567 32.56 -4.27 9.52
N GLY A 568 33.86 -3.96 9.37
CA GLY A 568 34.95 -4.73 9.98
C GLY A 568 35.46 -5.92 9.14
N GLN A 569 34.85 -6.21 7.98
CA GLN A 569 35.23 -7.34 7.12
C GLN A 569 36.68 -7.33 6.63
N ASP A 570 37.36 -6.19 6.63
CA ASP A 570 38.76 -6.13 6.21
C ASP A 570 39.74 -6.72 7.22
N ALA A 571 39.32 -6.92 8.48
CA ALA A 571 40.14 -7.61 9.44
C ALA A 571 40.31 -9.09 9.08
N LEU A 572 41.51 -9.63 9.24
CA LEU A 572 41.83 -11.01 8.83
C LEU A 572 40.91 -12.06 9.46
N HIS A 573 40.57 -11.90 10.74
CA HIS A 573 39.68 -12.83 11.44
C HIS A 573 38.26 -12.81 10.85
N CYS A 574 37.76 -11.64 10.43
CA CYS A 574 36.47 -11.51 9.76
C CYS A 574 36.48 -12.14 8.37
N GLN A 575 37.57 -11.96 7.62
CA GLN A 575 37.73 -12.60 6.31
C GLN A 575 37.71 -14.13 6.41
N VAL A 576 38.39 -14.69 7.42
CA VAL A 576 38.38 -16.13 7.68
C VAL A 576 36.97 -16.61 8.04
N LEU A 577 36.26 -15.89 8.91
CA LEU A 577 34.88 -16.22 9.25
C LEU A 577 33.97 -16.24 8.02
N VAL A 578 34.04 -15.20 7.18
CA VAL A 578 33.25 -15.14 5.95
C VAL A 578 33.63 -16.24 4.97
N ALA A 579 34.92 -16.57 4.86
CA ALA A 579 35.36 -17.67 4.02
C ALA A 579 34.76 -19.01 4.44
N GLU A 580 34.70 -19.29 5.75
CA GLU A 580 34.05 -20.49 6.28
C GLU A 580 32.54 -20.51 6.00
N LEU A 581 31.85 -19.39 6.22
CA LEU A 581 30.41 -19.28 5.99
C LEU A 581 30.04 -19.44 4.51
N VAL A 582 30.83 -18.83 3.61
CA VAL A 582 30.64 -18.98 2.17
C VAL A 582 30.96 -20.41 1.72
N THR A 583 32.00 -21.02 2.28
CA THR A 583 32.36 -22.42 1.99
C THR A 583 31.21 -23.37 2.35
N ASP A 584 30.66 -23.28 3.58
CA ASP A 584 29.54 -24.12 3.99
C ASP A 584 28.32 -23.89 3.10
N ALA A 585 27.98 -22.63 2.79
CA ALA A 585 26.85 -22.29 1.93
C ALA A 585 26.97 -22.91 0.52
N VAL A 586 28.15 -22.78 -0.10
CA VAL A 586 28.43 -23.29 -1.44
C VAL A 586 28.42 -24.81 -1.44
N CYS A 587 29.20 -25.45 -0.57
CA CYS A 587 29.34 -26.90 -0.54
C CYS A 587 27.99 -27.57 -0.23
N ARG A 588 27.16 -26.97 0.64
CA ARG A 588 25.83 -27.49 0.98
C ARG A 588 24.88 -27.41 -0.21
N GLU A 589 24.89 -26.30 -0.96
CA GLU A 589 24.08 -26.16 -2.18
C GLU A 589 24.50 -27.16 -3.26
N LEU A 590 25.81 -27.34 -3.47
CA LEU A 590 26.34 -28.30 -4.45
C LEU A 590 25.98 -29.75 -4.07
N ALA A 591 26.16 -30.13 -2.79
CA ALA A 591 25.78 -31.44 -2.29
C ALA A 591 24.28 -31.72 -2.49
N ARG A 592 23.44 -30.73 -2.17
CA ARG A 592 21.99 -30.83 -2.35
C ARG A 592 21.64 -31.01 -3.83
N ARG A 593 22.21 -30.18 -4.72
CA ARG A 593 21.95 -30.30 -6.16
C ARG A 593 22.39 -31.64 -6.72
N LYS A 594 23.55 -32.16 -6.33
CA LYS A 594 23.98 -33.51 -6.75
C LYS A 594 22.98 -34.58 -6.35
N ALA A 595 22.41 -34.48 -5.16
CA ALA A 595 21.36 -35.39 -4.70
C ALA A 595 20.05 -35.20 -5.49
N GLU A 596 19.60 -33.96 -5.72
CA GLU A 596 18.41 -33.62 -6.52
C GLU A 596 18.53 -34.08 -7.98
N THR A 597 19.74 -34.08 -8.53
CA THR A 597 20.00 -34.39 -9.95
C THR A 597 20.41 -35.85 -10.15
N GLY A 598 20.35 -36.67 -9.09
CA GLY A 598 20.73 -38.09 -9.14
C GLY A 598 22.21 -38.36 -9.40
N ARG A 599 23.08 -37.36 -9.22
CA ARG A 599 24.54 -37.49 -9.36
C ARG A 599 25.23 -38.01 -8.10
N LEU A 600 24.48 -38.11 -7.00
CA LEU A 600 24.93 -38.69 -5.75
C LEU A 600 24.25 -40.05 -5.54
N PRO A 601 24.99 -41.16 -5.41
CA PRO A 601 24.40 -42.44 -5.01
C PRO A 601 23.90 -42.35 -3.57
N ILE A 602 22.58 -42.43 -3.40
CA ILE A 602 21.93 -42.39 -2.09
C ILE A 602 21.81 -43.82 -1.57
N LEU A 603 22.75 -44.21 -0.71
CA LEU A 603 22.69 -45.40 0.11
C LEU A 603 22.27 -44.99 1.52
N GLY A 604 21.06 -45.37 1.94
CA GLY A 604 20.46 -44.98 3.22
C GLY A 604 19.60 -43.72 3.15
N GLU A 605 19.55 -42.96 4.24
CA GLU A 605 18.75 -41.73 4.30
C GLU A 605 19.31 -40.62 3.40
N TYR A 606 18.41 -39.88 2.76
CA TYR A 606 18.75 -38.78 1.85
C TYR A 606 19.65 -37.73 2.52
N MET A 607 19.34 -37.33 3.76
CA MET A 607 20.08 -36.31 4.48
C MET A 607 21.49 -36.77 4.84
N ASP A 608 21.67 -38.05 5.17
CA ASP A 608 23.00 -38.61 5.42
C ASP A 608 23.87 -38.61 4.17
N ALA A 609 23.29 -38.93 3.00
CA ALA A 609 24.00 -38.85 1.74
C ALA A 609 24.43 -37.40 1.42
N VAL A 610 23.53 -36.43 1.55
CA VAL A 610 23.83 -35.00 1.35
C VAL A 610 24.90 -34.51 2.33
N ASN A 611 24.83 -34.90 3.60
CA ASN A 611 25.81 -34.52 4.61
C ASN A 611 27.20 -35.11 4.32
N ARG A 612 27.29 -36.39 3.91
CA ARG A 612 28.56 -37.00 3.50
C ARG A 612 29.18 -36.28 2.31
N GLU A 613 28.37 -35.96 1.31
CA GLU A 613 28.84 -35.24 0.13
C GLU A 613 29.25 -33.81 0.46
N HIS A 614 28.52 -33.15 1.36
CA HIS A 614 28.87 -31.84 1.88
C HIS A 614 30.26 -31.84 2.53
N TYR A 615 30.56 -32.81 3.41
CA TYR A 615 31.88 -32.93 4.02
C TYR A 615 32.99 -33.23 3.01
N ARG A 616 32.72 -34.07 2.01
CA ARG A 616 33.66 -34.34 0.92
C ARG A 616 34.01 -33.06 0.16
N LEU A 617 32.99 -32.27 -0.20
CA LEU A 617 33.15 -30.99 -0.89
C LEU A 617 33.91 -29.95 -0.05
N ILE A 618 33.65 -29.88 1.26
CA ILE A 618 34.43 -29.02 2.16
C ILE A 618 35.91 -29.42 2.13
N ASN A 619 36.22 -30.71 2.30
CA ASN A 619 37.60 -31.20 2.31
C ASN A 619 38.34 -30.89 1.01
N GLU A 620 37.64 -30.95 -0.12
CA GLU A 620 38.21 -30.69 -1.44
C GLU A 620 38.35 -29.19 -1.75
N TYR A 621 37.38 -28.35 -1.36
CA TYR A 621 37.27 -26.98 -1.87
C TYR A 621 37.46 -25.86 -0.85
N ALA A 622 37.37 -26.12 0.45
CA ALA A 622 37.49 -25.07 1.48
C ALA A 622 38.80 -24.28 1.35
N HIS A 623 39.92 -24.98 1.19
CA HIS A 623 41.24 -24.36 1.04
C HIS A 623 41.34 -23.49 -0.23
N ILE A 624 40.59 -23.78 -1.28
CA ILE A 624 40.53 -22.99 -2.51
C ILE A 624 39.66 -21.76 -2.28
N ILE A 625 38.46 -21.90 -1.71
CA ILE A 625 37.56 -20.77 -1.44
C ILE A 625 38.23 -19.75 -0.51
N HIS A 626 38.94 -20.22 0.52
CA HIS A 626 39.74 -19.37 1.41
C HIS A 626 40.85 -18.60 0.67
N GLN A 627 41.43 -19.18 -0.40
CA GLN A 627 42.42 -18.50 -1.24
C GLN A 627 41.85 -17.34 -2.08
N TYR A 628 40.55 -17.12 -2.11
CA TYR A 628 39.96 -15.97 -2.80
C TYR A 628 39.28 -14.99 -1.83
N LEU A 629 38.88 -15.46 -0.64
CA LEU A 629 38.18 -14.63 0.34
C LEU A 629 39.08 -14.04 1.44
N VAL A 630 40.21 -14.70 1.79
CA VAL A 630 41.13 -14.24 2.84
C VAL A 630 42.35 -13.58 2.22
N ALA A 631 42.76 -12.39 2.64
CA ALA A 631 43.90 -11.68 2.04
C ALA A 631 45.22 -12.48 2.15
N PRO A 632 46.16 -12.34 1.19
CA PRO A 632 47.40 -13.13 1.16
C PRO A 632 48.24 -13.01 2.44
N GLU A 633 48.20 -11.86 3.11
CA GLU A 633 48.94 -11.60 4.35
C GLU A 633 48.46 -12.47 5.53
N GLY A 634 47.21 -12.94 5.47
CA GLY A 634 46.62 -13.84 6.47
C GLY A 634 46.88 -15.32 6.21
N ARG A 635 47.61 -15.67 5.14
CA ARG A 635 47.86 -17.06 4.76
C ARG A 635 49.28 -17.46 5.12
N ARG A 636 49.46 -18.69 5.58
CA ARG A 636 50.79 -19.28 5.76
C ARG A 636 51.49 -19.31 4.40
N LYS A 637 52.65 -18.67 4.29
CA LYS A 637 53.51 -18.76 3.10
C LYS A 637 53.91 -20.23 2.91
N LYS A 638 53.63 -20.77 1.73
CA LYS A 638 54.07 -22.11 1.34
C LYS A 638 55.52 -22.09 0.92
#